data_AF-A0A8J6ZYL1-F1
#
_entry.id   AF-A0A8J6ZYL1-F1
#
_cell.length_a   1.000
_cell.length_b   1.000
_cell.length_c   1.000
_cell.angle_alpha   90.00
_cell.angle_beta   90.00
_cell.angle_gamma   90.00
#
_symmetry.space_group_name_H-M   'P 1'
#
loop_
_entity.id
_entity.type
_entity.pdbx_description
1 polymer ?
#
loop_
_entity_poly.entity_id
_entity_poly.type
_entity_poly.pdbx_seq_one_letter_code
_entity_poly.pdbx_strand_id
1 'polypeptide(L)'
;MGLSIKSFTALLLNLPDLSQEKQENLLPFAHVAAEVLRNLGGKYADFAEEIETNKLPKLLDNNQPIFQLFAGEYICAVKWGGETGTWHEGTEHLIIYPQGEVQLRSRFGLAVIQNLTIQDKILSWSFDDNQTAASISFQVNSENSYFWEDNQTGKLFEGWLNYPNEGIIDFRGRFEETLNFPPFQVFEFEVANINLQPIDIRSKGKLALLIGVSEYQPGLAPQPNAVKNVEAMRRVLVDPLLGGFAEGDVTVLKNPQKQEIEEAIYNLFSNRHKDDLLLFYFSGHGIKDDTGQLYLSTPATKIQNGKLVKPSAVAASFLHDYINDSRSQRQVLILDCCFSGAITQGITVKSDPTVNVQEQLGGKGRAILTSSSSTQYSFEQEGSELSIYTRYLVEGIETGAADKDSDGWISIDELHEYASTKVLEAAPAMTPKFYPVEEGHKILLAKSAKDDPKLKYRKEVENRINQGNFSRPVRIMLNLLRLELQLTPEVADAIEAEVQQSYREYQRKLEEYKQTLLEVIAGEATLSETTLNGLRNFQRSLGLRDEDVASIEERIIGQQKPTVAVEPKPVSPEQNPANQFELVVNRTQKTAQYYVEDLGNGITLEMVLIPEGSFMMGSPEDELERVKSESPQHLVNIKQFCIGKYPVTQAQWKAVVALPQVNKKLDVNPSKSKEDQRPVESVSWYDAVEFCSRLARHTKRQYRLPSEAEWEYACRAGTTTPFHFGETITTDFANYRGTDDEEYKSGSYGRGPKGIYREETTEVGGFGLANAFGLYDMHGNIQEWCLDDWHHNYEGAPTDGSAWFNNNLSEKQGDAVLRGGSWVSRPSSCRSAYRRNFVRDIQYISNGFRVVFTAQ
;
A
#
# COMPACT_ATOMS: atom_id res chain seq x y z
N MET A 1 -6.09 14.40 38.63
CA MET A 1 -4.75 14.85 39.07
C MET A 1 -4.05 15.79 38.08
N GLY A 2 -4.74 16.66 37.31
CA GLY A 2 -4.14 17.84 36.66
C GLY A 2 -2.73 17.73 36.07
N LEU A 3 -2.36 16.62 35.42
CA LEU A 3 -1.04 16.40 34.85
C LEU A 3 -1.18 16.04 33.38
N SER A 4 -0.41 16.74 32.54
CA SER A 4 -0.25 16.49 31.12
C SER A 4 0.61 15.24 30.92
N ILE A 5 0.13 14.30 30.11
CA ILE A 5 0.88 13.12 29.69
C ILE A 5 1.73 13.52 28.48
N LYS A 6 3.05 13.53 28.65
CA LYS A 6 4.03 13.51 27.55
C LYS A 6 4.78 12.18 27.62
N SER A 7 4.86 11.50 26.47
CA SER A 7 5.69 10.33 26.12
C SER A 7 5.52 9.04 26.95
N PHE A 8 5.24 7.93 26.25
CA PHE A 8 5.34 6.56 26.79
C PHE A 8 6.74 6.02 26.48
N THR A 9 7.47 5.60 27.52
CA THR A 9 8.64 4.74 27.40
C THR A 9 8.21 3.36 27.87
N ALA A 10 8.27 2.35 26.99
CA ALA A 10 7.99 0.97 27.38
C ALA A 10 9.04 0.51 28.39
N LEU A 11 8.62 0.28 29.63
CA LEU A 11 9.44 -0.28 30.70
C LEU A 11 9.51 -1.81 30.52
N LEU A 12 10.54 -2.28 29.82
CA LEU A 12 10.99 -3.66 29.86
C LEU A 12 12.26 -3.74 30.72
N LEU A 13 12.13 -3.54 32.03
CA LEU A 13 13.17 -3.92 32.99
C LEU A 13 12.52 -4.47 34.27
N ASN A 14 13.06 -5.61 34.70
CA ASN A 14 12.77 -6.29 35.96
C ASN A 14 12.91 -5.29 37.13
N LEU A 15 11.81 -4.99 37.83
CA LEU A 15 11.81 -4.10 38.99
C LEU A 15 11.48 -4.95 40.24
N PRO A 16 12.46 -5.27 41.10
CA PRO A 16 12.24 -6.10 42.31
C PRO A 16 11.36 -5.44 43.39
N ASP A 17 11.02 -4.15 43.24
CA ASP A 17 10.41 -3.34 44.30
C ASP A 17 8.97 -2.88 44.02
N LEU A 18 8.23 -3.59 43.16
CA LEU A 18 6.79 -3.31 42.96
C LEU A 18 5.94 -4.05 44.00
N SER A 19 5.09 -3.31 44.70
CA SER A 19 4.11 -3.90 45.62
C SER A 19 3.17 -4.85 44.87
N GLN A 20 2.71 -5.92 45.55
CA GLN A 20 1.86 -6.97 45.00
C GLN A 20 0.59 -6.40 44.32
N GLU A 21 0.01 -5.35 44.90
CA GLU A 21 -1.14 -4.62 44.34
C GLU A 21 -0.83 -3.93 42.99
N LYS A 22 0.40 -3.43 42.78
CA LYS A 22 0.80 -2.85 41.49
C LYS A 22 1.09 -3.90 40.44
N GLN A 23 1.59 -5.08 40.83
CA GLN A 23 1.78 -6.21 39.91
C GLN A 23 0.45 -6.74 39.38
N GLU A 24 -0.56 -6.89 40.25
CA GLU A 24 -1.91 -7.32 39.85
C GLU A 24 -2.59 -6.31 38.90
N ASN A 25 -2.35 -5.01 39.09
CA ASN A 25 -2.88 -3.96 38.21
C ASN A 25 -2.15 -3.88 36.85
N LEU A 26 -0.91 -4.34 36.75
CA LEU A 26 -0.10 -4.27 35.53
C LEU A 26 -0.18 -5.56 34.68
N LEU A 27 -0.52 -6.68 35.30
CA LEU A 27 -0.64 -7.99 34.63
C LEU A 27 -1.56 -7.99 33.39
N PRO A 28 -2.75 -7.34 33.42
CA PRO A 28 -3.64 -7.30 32.25
C PRO A 28 -3.01 -6.56 31.06
N PHE A 29 -2.27 -5.48 31.32
CA PHE A 29 -1.58 -4.71 30.28
C PHE A 29 -0.38 -5.46 29.69
N ALA A 30 0.33 -6.24 30.51
CA ALA A 30 1.42 -7.09 30.07
C ALA A 30 0.93 -8.24 29.16
N HIS A 31 -0.22 -8.86 29.48
CA HIS A 31 -0.83 -9.89 28.65
C HIS A 31 -1.27 -9.34 27.29
N VAL A 32 -1.92 -8.17 27.27
CA VAL A 32 -2.32 -7.51 26.01
C VAL A 32 -1.09 -7.17 25.15
N ALA A 33 0.00 -6.70 25.76
CA ALA A 33 1.24 -6.41 25.03
C ALA A 33 1.89 -7.67 24.42
N ALA A 34 1.90 -8.79 25.14
CA ALA A 34 2.44 -10.05 24.63
C ALA A 34 1.54 -10.68 23.54
N GLU A 35 0.23 -10.51 23.66
CA GLU A 35 -0.73 -10.97 22.65
C GLU A 35 -0.63 -10.16 21.34
N VAL A 36 -0.39 -8.83 21.45
CA VAL A 36 -0.06 -7.98 20.30
C VAL A 36 1.25 -8.43 19.64
N LEU A 37 2.30 -8.72 20.42
CA LEU A 37 3.57 -9.21 19.90
C LEU A 37 3.45 -10.57 19.19
N ARG A 38 2.58 -11.47 19.69
CA ARG A 38 2.23 -12.73 19.02
C ARG A 38 1.53 -12.53 17.68
N ASN A 39 0.57 -11.62 17.64
CA ASN A 39 -0.20 -11.33 16.42
C ASN A 39 0.62 -10.63 15.32
N LEU A 40 1.75 -10.01 15.67
CA LEU A 40 2.69 -9.41 14.71
C LEU A 40 3.57 -10.44 13.96
N GLY A 41 3.64 -11.69 14.42
CA GLY A 41 4.29 -12.82 13.74
C GLY A 41 5.83 -12.76 13.65
N GLY A 42 6.44 -13.88 13.23
CA GLY A 42 7.89 -14.03 13.10
C GLY A 42 8.64 -13.83 14.43
N LYS A 43 9.76 -13.09 14.41
CA LYS A 43 10.62 -12.83 15.58
C LYS A 43 9.92 -12.18 16.78
N TYR A 44 8.74 -11.56 16.58
CA TYR A 44 7.96 -10.93 17.66
C TYR A 44 7.04 -11.93 18.36
N ALA A 45 6.58 -12.96 17.66
CA ALA A 45 5.84 -14.06 18.26
C ALA A 45 6.75 -14.94 19.13
N ASP A 46 7.97 -15.22 18.66
CA ASP A 46 9.00 -15.92 19.45
C ASP A 46 9.36 -15.13 20.72
N PHE A 47 9.50 -13.79 20.60
CA PHE A 47 9.78 -12.90 21.73
C PHE A 47 8.64 -12.83 22.77
N ALA A 48 7.39 -12.87 22.32
CA ALA A 48 6.22 -12.94 23.20
C ALA A 48 6.16 -14.27 23.96
N GLU A 49 6.47 -15.39 23.30
CA GLU A 49 6.51 -16.72 23.91
C GLU A 49 7.68 -16.84 24.92
N GLU A 50 8.81 -16.19 24.65
CA GLU A 50 9.96 -16.09 25.58
C GLU A 50 9.62 -15.30 26.86
N ILE A 51 8.96 -14.14 26.72
CA ILE A 51 8.53 -13.30 27.86
C ILE A 51 7.55 -14.05 28.77
N GLU A 52 6.57 -14.75 28.20
CA GLU A 52 5.53 -15.45 28.98
C GLU A 52 6.03 -16.74 29.63
N THR A 53 7.00 -17.42 29.01
CA THR A 53 7.64 -18.60 29.59
C THR A 53 8.73 -18.24 30.63
N ASN A 54 8.88 -16.95 30.95
CA ASN A 54 9.86 -16.42 31.89
C ASN A 54 11.32 -16.76 31.51
N LYS A 55 11.56 -16.97 30.20
CA LYS A 55 12.90 -17.11 29.62
C LYS A 55 13.32 -15.73 29.11
N LEU A 56 14.24 -15.08 29.80
CA LEU A 56 14.68 -13.73 29.46
C LEU A 56 15.03 -13.60 27.96
N PRO A 57 14.55 -12.56 27.25
CA PRO A 57 14.84 -12.39 25.84
C PRO A 57 16.28 -11.96 25.59
N LYS A 58 16.91 -12.53 24.56
CA LYS A 58 18.09 -11.95 23.91
C LYS A 58 17.64 -11.11 22.72
N LEU A 59 17.35 -9.82 22.92
CA LEU A 59 17.52 -8.81 21.86
C LEU A 59 17.71 -7.40 22.46
N LEU A 60 18.94 -6.91 22.24
CA LEU A 60 19.41 -5.52 22.13
C LEU A 60 19.41 -4.65 23.39
N ASP A 61 20.52 -4.74 24.14
CA ASP A 61 20.98 -3.74 25.09
C ASP A 61 21.37 -2.42 24.38
N ASN A 62 20.77 -1.30 24.82
CA ASN A 62 21.15 0.08 24.46
C ASN A 62 22.50 0.53 25.05
N ASN A 63 23.39 -0.41 25.39
CA ASN A 63 24.71 -0.15 25.97
C ASN A 63 25.81 -0.98 25.30
N GLN A 64 25.56 -1.49 24.08
CA GLN A 64 26.54 -2.22 23.30
C GLN A 64 27.31 -1.27 22.37
N PRO A 65 28.65 -1.35 22.32
CA PRO A 65 29.48 -0.50 21.47
C PRO A 65 29.20 -0.72 19.98
N ILE A 66 29.26 0.35 19.18
CA ILE A 66 29.06 0.27 17.72
C ILE A 66 30.24 -0.46 17.04
N PHE A 67 31.43 -0.41 17.66
CA PHE A 67 32.60 -1.22 17.30
C PHE A 67 33.35 -1.64 18.57
N GLN A 68 33.75 -2.91 18.65
CA GLN A 68 34.77 -3.38 19.60
C GLN A 68 35.97 -3.82 18.77
N LEU A 69 37.04 -3.03 18.76
CA LEU A 69 38.32 -3.46 18.20
C LEU A 69 38.95 -4.45 19.18
N PHE A 70 39.09 -5.70 18.78
CA PHE A 70 39.94 -6.65 19.47
C PHE A 70 41.40 -6.33 19.14
N ALA A 71 42.07 -5.62 20.04
CA ALA A 71 43.49 -5.81 20.21
C ALA A 71 43.67 -7.22 20.79
N GLY A 72 44.35 -8.11 20.05
CA GLY A 72 44.41 -9.56 20.35
C GLY A 72 44.90 -9.89 21.77
N GLU A 73 44.75 -11.16 22.16
CA GLU A 73 45.39 -11.68 23.37
C GLU A 73 46.90 -11.45 23.29
N TYR A 74 47.45 -10.64 24.19
CA TYR A 74 48.88 -10.41 24.29
C TYR A 74 49.49 -11.31 25.35
N ILE A 75 50.61 -11.97 25.03
CA ILE A 75 51.49 -12.60 26.02
C ILE A 75 52.48 -11.52 26.47
N CYS A 76 52.30 -11.00 27.69
CA CYS A 76 53.25 -10.09 28.30
C CYS A 76 54.35 -10.87 29.03
N ALA A 77 55.62 -10.64 28.67
CA ALA A 77 56.77 -11.11 29.45
C ALA A 77 57.49 -9.90 30.05
N VAL A 78 57.24 -9.60 31.33
CA VAL A 78 58.05 -8.65 32.11
C VAL A 78 58.90 -9.43 33.11
N LYS A 79 60.22 -9.36 32.93
CA LYS A 79 61.18 -9.88 33.91
C LYS A 79 61.65 -8.73 34.79
N TRP A 80 61.28 -8.75 36.07
CA TRP A 80 61.89 -7.90 37.09
C TRP A 80 62.67 -8.76 38.08
N GLY A 81 63.85 -8.30 38.47
CA GLY A 81 64.75 -9.05 39.35
C GLY A 81 64.12 -9.34 40.71
N GLY A 82 64.28 -10.58 41.18
CA GLY A 82 63.92 -11.01 42.54
C GLY A 82 62.78 -12.02 42.61
N GLU A 83 63.14 -13.29 42.41
CA GLU A 83 62.49 -14.53 42.89
C GLU A 83 60.96 -14.72 42.72
N THR A 84 60.64 -15.57 41.73
CA THR A 84 59.42 -16.36 41.51
C THR A 84 58.12 -15.58 41.26
N GLY A 85 57.83 -15.32 39.97
CA GLY A 85 56.55 -14.74 39.50
C GLY A 85 55.62 -15.76 38.84
N THR A 86 54.33 -15.69 39.17
CA THR A 86 53.21 -16.35 38.46
C THR A 86 52.76 -15.51 37.26
N TRP A 87 52.33 -16.19 36.19
CA TRP A 87 51.87 -15.61 34.93
C TRP A 87 50.42 -15.10 35.03
N HIS A 88 50.12 -13.94 34.43
CA HIS A 88 48.76 -13.41 34.35
C HIS A 88 48.48 -12.75 32.98
N GLU A 89 47.43 -13.20 32.29
CA GLU A 89 46.90 -12.64 31.04
C GLU A 89 45.94 -11.47 31.30
N GLY A 90 45.85 -10.51 30.37
CA GLY A 90 44.79 -9.50 30.34
C GLY A 90 44.61 -8.74 29.02
N THR A 91 43.41 -8.19 28.85
CA THR A 91 42.88 -7.59 27.60
C THR A 91 42.43 -6.15 27.86
N GLU A 92 42.71 -5.22 26.94
CA GLU A 92 42.22 -3.82 26.99
C GLU A 92 41.27 -3.54 25.82
N HIS A 93 40.31 -2.62 26.02
CA HIS A 93 39.24 -2.34 25.05
C HIS A 93 39.11 -0.84 24.77
N LEU A 94 39.14 -0.47 23.49
CA LEU A 94 38.73 0.85 23.01
C LEU A 94 37.25 0.82 22.61
N ILE A 95 36.46 1.74 23.14
CA ILE A 95 35.00 1.74 23.06
C ILE A 95 34.53 3.08 22.49
N ILE A 96 33.87 3.06 21.32
CA ILE A 96 33.35 4.26 20.65
C ILE A 96 31.83 4.23 20.67
N TYR A 97 31.22 5.30 21.19
CA TYR A 97 29.78 5.42 21.38
C TYR A 97 29.10 6.22 20.25
N PRO A 98 27.79 5.98 19.99
CA PRO A 98 27.02 6.64 18.92
C PRO A 98 27.02 8.17 18.95
N GLN A 99 27.34 8.75 20.09
CA GLN A 99 27.29 10.18 20.34
C GLN A 99 28.64 10.88 20.06
N GLY A 100 29.64 10.12 19.60
CA GLY A 100 31.00 10.63 19.32
C GLY A 100 31.97 10.57 20.50
N GLU A 101 31.56 9.96 21.62
CA GLU A 101 32.40 9.78 22.80
C GLU A 101 33.27 8.53 22.66
N VAL A 102 34.58 8.65 22.94
CA VAL A 102 35.55 7.55 22.87
C VAL A 102 36.11 7.29 24.27
N GLN A 103 36.06 6.04 24.71
CA GLN A 103 36.54 5.64 26.04
C GLN A 103 37.54 4.49 25.92
N LEU A 104 38.61 4.56 26.70
CA LEU A 104 39.58 3.47 26.84
C LEU A 104 39.31 2.75 28.17
N ARG A 105 39.08 1.44 28.09
CA ARG A 105 38.85 0.60 29.26
C ARG A 105 40.01 -0.36 29.45
N SER A 106 40.81 -0.11 30.48
CA SER A 106 41.86 -1.02 30.94
C SER A 106 41.46 -1.66 32.28
N ARG A 107 42.31 -2.58 32.79
CA ARG A 107 42.16 -3.08 34.17
C ARG A 107 42.45 -2.03 35.25
N PHE A 108 43.05 -0.90 34.89
CA PHE A 108 43.41 0.18 35.81
C PHE A 108 42.35 1.28 35.90
N GLY A 109 41.37 1.31 35.00
CA GLY A 109 40.27 2.25 35.04
C GLY A 109 39.65 2.54 33.68
N LEU A 110 38.59 3.34 33.69
CA LEU A 110 37.92 3.86 32.50
C LEU A 110 38.38 5.30 32.28
N ALA A 111 39.00 5.59 31.14
CA ALA A 111 39.42 6.94 30.78
C ALA A 111 38.57 7.48 29.62
N VAL A 112 38.04 8.69 29.76
CA VAL A 112 37.26 9.39 28.73
C VAL A 112 38.22 10.21 27.86
N ILE A 113 38.23 9.95 26.56
CA ILE A 113 39.10 10.62 25.60
C ILE A 113 38.38 11.87 25.06
N GLN A 114 39.07 13.01 25.10
CA GLN A 114 38.56 14.28 24.53
C GLN A 114 39.47 14.79 23.41
N ASN A 115 38.87 15.58 22.50
CA ASN A 115 39.54 16.25 21.38
C ASN A 115 40.29 15.32 20.42
N LEU A 116 39.71 14.15 20.12
CA LEU A 116 40.22 13.26 19.09
C LEU A 116 40.15 13.96 17.73
N THR A 117 41.30 14.19 17.12
CA THR A 117 41.41 14.84 15.81
C THR A 117 42.21 13.95 14.86
N ILE A 118 41.70 13.84 13.63
CA ILE A 118 42.36 13.13 12.53
C ILE A 118 42.57 14.14 11.41
N GLN A 119 43.83 14.49 11.16
CA GLN A 119 44.24 15.33 10.04
C GLN A 119 45.46 14.70 9.37
N ASP A 120 45.43 14.57 8.05
CA ASP A 120 46.57 14.09 7.24
C ASP A 120 47.25 12.81 7.74
N LYS A 121 46.44 11.80 8.14
CA LYS A 121 46.87 10.50 8.69
C LYS A 121 47.56 10.56 10.06
N ILE A 122 47.47 11.69 10.75
CA ILE A 122 47.93 11.87 12.12
C ILE A 122 46.72 11.74 13.06
N LEU A 123 46.88 10.91 14.10
CA LEU A 123 45.87 10.66 15.12
C LEU A 123 46.34 11.33 16.43
N SER A 124 45.55 12.27 16.95
CA SER A 124 45.90 13.04 18.15
C SER A 124 44.73 13.07 19.14
N TRP A 125 45.00 12.93 20.43
CA TRP A 125 43.99 13.05 21.50
C TRP A 125 44.58 13.50 22.84
N SER A 126 43.70 13.90 23.77
CA SER A 126 44.06 14.30 25.14
C SER A 126 43.15 13.65 26.19
N PHE A 127 43.65 13.52 27.41
CA PHE A 127 42.87 13.08 28.57
C PHE A 127 42.58 14.26 29.49
N ASP A 128 41.41 14.26 30.12
CA ASP A 128 41.07 15.21 31.18
C ASP A 128 41.03 14.46 32.50
N ASP A 129 42.15 14.48 33.22
CA ASP A 129 42.15 14.20 34.64
C ASP A 129 43.02 15.26 35.31
N ASN A 130 42.51 15.83 36.39
CA ASN A 130 42.82 17.17 36.90
C ASN A 130 44.26 17.39 37.42
N GLN A 131 45.26 16.61 37.02
CA GLN A 131 46.68 16.86 37.32
C GLN A 131 47.72 16.57 36.21
N THR A 132 47.42 16.04 35.03
CA THR A 132 48.47 15.84 34.00
C THR A 132 47.91 15.78 32.58
N ALA A 133 48.02 16.88 31.83
CA ALA A 133 47.82 16.88 30.38
C ALA A 133 49.08 16.32 29.70
N ALA A 134 49.05 15.07 29.26
CA ALA A 134 50.01 14.53 28.30
C ALA A 134 49.26 14.33 26.97
N SER A 135 49.78 14.91 25.90
CA SER A 135 49.31 14.69 24.53
C SER A 135 50.43 13.97 23.78
N ILE A 136 50.08 12.89 23.10
CA ILE A 136 51.02 12.09 22.30
C ILE A 136 50.56 12.21 20.85
N SER A 137 51.47 12.62 19.97
CA SER A 137 51.22 12.81 18.55
C SER A 137 52.12 11.88 17.74
N PHE A 138 51.53 11.10 16.83
CA PHE A 138 52.25 10.13 16.00
C PHE A 138 52.41 10.64 14.57
N GLN A 139 53.62 10.55 14.03
CA GLN A 139 53.88 10.87 12.63
C GLN A 139 54.64 9.72 11.95
N VAL A 140 54.00 9.11 10.95
CA VAL A 140 54.61 8.05 10.12
C VAL A 140 55.17 8.69 8.86
N ASN A 141 56.47 8.54 8.62
CA ASN A 141 57.13 9.06 7.43
C ASN A 141 57.20 8.02 6.31
N SER A 142 57.66 8.43 5.13
CA SER A 142 57.77 7.59 3.93
C SER A 142 58.80 6.45 4.02
N GLU A 143 59.52 6.33 5.14
CA GLU A 143 60.60 5.34 5.35
C GLU A 143 60.24 4.26 6.39
N ASN A 144 58.96 4.14 6.78
CA ASN A 144 58.49 3.16 7.76
C ASN A 144 59.09 3.32 9.17
N SER A 145 59.59 4.52 9.52
CA SER A 145 59.84 4.91 10.90
C SER A 145 58.73 5.82 11.42
N TYR A 146 58.49 5.78 12.73
CA TYR A 146 57.52 6.66 13.37
C TYR A 146 58.16 7.35 14.57
N PHE A 147 57.68 8.57 14.82
CA PHE A 147 58.14 9.38 15.93
C PHE A 147 56.96 9.78 16.80
N TRP A 148 57.23 9.91 18.10
CA TRP A 148 56.34 10.62 19.01
C TRP A 148 57.14 11.50 19.95
N GLU A 149 56.51 12.58 20.40
CA GLU A 149 57.11 13.55 21.31
C GLU A 149 56.25 13.63 22.57
N ASP A 150 56.90 13.58 23.73
CA ASP A 150 56.23 13.88 25.00
C ASP A 150 56.21 15.40 25.20
N ASN A 151 55.02 15.99 25.11
CA ASN A 151 54.84 17.44 25.20
C ASN A 151 55.14 18.05 26.58
N GLN A 152 55.30 17.25 27.66
CA GLN A 152 55.78 17.76 28.95
C GLN A 152 57.30 17.78 29.07
N THR A 153 57.99 16.80 28.47
CA THR A 153 59.45 16.68 28.58
C THR A 153 60.21 17.15 27.34
N GLY A 154 59.52 17.38 26.22
CA GLY A 154 60.07 17.79 24.93
C GLY A 154 60.98 16.75 24.29
N LYS A 155 60.92 15.50 24.75
CA LYS A 155 61.76 14.42 24.25
C LYS A 155 61.08 13.73 23.07
N LEU A 156 61.83 13.63 21.97
CA LEU A 156 61.44 12.93 20.75
C LEU A 156 61.93 11.47 20.81
N PHE A 157 61.06 10.53 20.46
CA PHE A 157 61.35 9.11 20.45
C PHE A 157 61.08 8.54 19.05
N GLU A 158 61.90 7.59 18.61
CA GLU A 158 61.86 6.99 17.27
C GLU A 158 61.69 5.46 17.34
N GLY A 159 60.80 4.92 16.51
CA GLY A 159 60.56 3.48 16.34
C GLY A 159 60.54 3.05 14.86
N TRP A 160 60.74 1.76 14.60
CA TRP A 160 60.84 1.19 13.24
C TRP A 160 59.80 0.08 13.01
N LEU A 161 59.22 0.03 11.81
CA LEU A 161 58.33 -1.04 11.35
C LEU A 161 59.11 -2.10 10.57
N ASN A 162 58.92 -3.38 10.92
CA ASN A 162 59.49 -4.49 10.16
C ASN A 162 58.40 -5.42 9.64
N TYR A 163 58.53 -5.86 8.39
CA TYR A 163 57.57 -6.75 7.71
C TYR A 163 58.24 -8.10 7.39
N PRO A 164 58.11 -9.12 8.25
CA PRO A 164 58.38 -10.50 7.85
C PRO A 164 57.10 -11.09 7.24
N ASN A 165 57.27 -11.86 6.16
CA ASN A 165 56.21 -12.39 5.31
C ASN A 165 55.02 -12.99 6.07
N GLU A 166 53.82 -12.82 5.51
CA GLU A 166 52.48 -13.19 6.04
C GLU A 166 51.75 -12.15 6.90
N GLY A 167 51.76 -10.87 6.49
CA GLY A 167 50.75 -9.90 6.95
C GLY A 167 50.85 -9.48 8.42
N ILE A 168 51.99 -9.71 9.07
CA ILE A 168 52.26 -9.30 10.45
C ILE A 168 52.96 -7.92 10.46
N ILE A 169 52.46 -7.00 11.28
CA ILE A 169 53.10 -5.70 11.55
C ILE A 169 53.79 -5.80 12.91
N ASP A 170 55.13 -5.77 12.93
CA ASP A 170 55.97 -5.85 14.14
C ASP A 170 56.49 -4.44 14.52
N PHE A 171 56.27 -4.01 15.78
CA PHE A 171 56.70 -2.70 16.31
C PHE A 171 57.83 -2.89 17.32
N ARG A 172 59.00 -2.26 17.09
CA ARG A 172 60.13 -2.30 18.04
C ARG A 172 60.68 -0.92 18.34
N GLY A 173 60.83 -0.63 19.63
CA GLY A 173 61.50 0.55 20.18
C GLY A 173 62.62 0.19 21.15
N ARG A 174 63.53 1.13 21.45
CA ARG A 174 64.65 0.94 22.38
C ARG A 174 64.72 2.13 23.33
N PHE A 175 64.79 1.87 24.64
CA PHE A 175 64.93 2.92 25.67
C PHE A 175 66.36 2.97 26.25
N GLU A 176 66.85 4.18 26.52
CA GLU A 176 67.97 4.42 27.44
C GLU A 176 67.42 5.04 28.74
N GLU A 177 67.48 4.27 29.83
CA GLU A 177 67.16 4.74 31.18
C GLU A 177 68.16 5.81 31.61
N THR A 178 67.69 7.03 31.90
CA THR A 178 68.25 7.84 33.00
C THR A 178 67.33 9.02 33.29
N LEU A 179 66.57 8.92 34.40
CA LEU A 179 66.56 9.86 35.55
C LEU A 179 65.22 9.83 36.32
N ASN A 180 65.37 9.46 37.60
CA ASN A 180 64.43 9.45 38.73
C ASN A 180 63.17 10.33 38.64
N PHE A 181 62.01 9.67 38.52
CA PHE A 181 60.71 10.16 39.00
C PHE A 181 59.95 8.99 39.69
N PRO A 182 58.99 9.25 40.60
CA PRO A 182 58.30 8.21 41.38
C PRO A 182 57.47 7.31 40.45
N PRO A 183 57.06 6.10 40.89
CA PRO A 183 56.86 4.94 40.01
C PRO A 183 55.61 5.10 39.14
N PHE A 184 55.79 5.70 37.97
CA PHE A 184 54.82 5.65 36.87
C PHE A 184 55.16 4.41 36.04
N GLN A 185 54.27 3.42 36.08
CA GLN A 185 54.35 2.22 35.24
C GLN A 185 54.10 2.63 33.79
N VAL A 186 55.15 2.58 32.97
CA VAL A 186 55.05 2.63 31.51
C VAL A 186 54.97 1.18 31.04
N PHE A 187 53.91 0.83 30.30
CA PHE A 187 53.70 -0.50 29.74
C PHE A 187 54.16 -0.52 28.26
N GLU A 188 55.06 -1.43 27.92
CA GLU A 188 55.37 -1.79 26.52
C GLU A 188 54.36 -2.85 26.04
N PHE A 189 53.81 -2.67 24.83
CA PHE A 189 52.91 -3.63 24.19
C PHE A 189 53.60 -4.26 22.97
N GLU A 190 53.66 -5.60 22.91
CA GLU A 190 54.07 -6.36 21.74
C GLU A 190 52.82 -6.98 21.09
N VAL A 191 52.53 -6.61 19.83
CA VAL A 191 51.38 -7.14 19.07
C VAL A 191 51.84 -8.26 18.15
N ALA A 192 51.67 -9.51 18.59
CA ALA A 192 51.85 -10.68 17.73
C ALA A 192 50.47 -11.24 17.31
N ASN A 193 50.31 -11.49 16.00
CA ASN A 193 49.13 -12.06 15.31
C ASN A 193 47.93 -11.13 15.12
N ILE A 194 47.92 -10.44 13.97
CA ILE A 194 46.66 -10.06 13.30
C ILE A 194 46.41 -11.11 12.21
N ASN A 195 45.58 -12.11 12.51
CA ASN A 195 45.17 -13.08 11.51
C ASN A 195 44.03 -12.48 10.67
N LEU A 196 44.38 -11.73 9.63
CA LEU A 196 43.43 -11.25 8.62
C LEU A 196 43.11 -12.39 7.65
N GLN A 197 42.26 -13.32 8.06
CA GLN A 197 41.44 -14.04 7.07
C GLN A 197 40.44 -13.01 6.52
N PRO A 198 40.32 -12.82 5.19
CA PRO A 198 39.31 -11.94 4.63
C PRO A 198 37.95 -12.63 4.83
N ILE A 199 37.34 -12.42 5.99
CA ILE A 199 35.91 -12.58 6.15
C ILE A 199 35.31 -11.40 5.39
N ASP A 200 34.73 -11.72 4.24
CA ASP A 200 34.09 -10.77 3.34
C ASP A 200 32.88 -10.14 4.07
N ILE A 201 33.11 -9.02 4.76
CA ILE A 201 32.07 -8.19 5.34
C ILE A 201 31.44 -7.38 4.19
N ARG A 202 30.74 -8.05 3.27
CA ARG A 202 29.67 -7.38 2.53
C ARG A 202 28.50 -7.23 3.51
N SER A 203 28.18 -5.99 3.86
CA SER A 203 26.87 -5.66 4.42
C SER A 203 25.78 -6.13 3.44
N LYS A 204 24.58 -6.45 3.96
CA LYS A 204 23.40 -6.89 3.19
C LYS A 204 23.35 -6.19 1.82
N GLY A 205 23.51 -6.95 0.74
CA GLY A 205 23.64 -6.42 -0.62
C GLY A 205 22.34 -6.51 -1.42
N LYS A 206 22.10 -5.52 -2.28
CA LYS A 206 21.10 -5.59 -3.35
C LYS A 206 21.86 -5.76 -4.68
N LEU A 207 21.69 -6.89 -5.35
CA LEU A 207 22.36 -7.19 -6.62
C LEU A 207 21.34 -7.43 -7.72
N ALA A 208 21.61 -6.90 -8.92
CA ALA A 208 20.74 -7.07 -10.08
C ALA A 208 21.52 -7.44 -11.34
N LEU A 209 20.96 -8.34 -12.15
CA LEU A 209 21.40 -8.64 -13.50
C LEU A 209 20.27 -8.32 -14.48
N LEU A 210 20.52 -7.38 -15.39
CA LEU A 210 19.56 -6.92 -16.40
C LEU A 210 20.09 -7.30 -17.79
N ILE A 211 19.38 -8.16 -18.51
CA ILE A 211 19.77 -8.65 -19.84
C ILE A 211 18.73 -8.23 -20.88
N GLY A 212 19.18 -7.52 -21.91
CA GLY A 212 18.34 -7.07 -23.02
C GLY A 212 18.90 -7.55 -24.35
N VAL A 213 18.12 -8.31 -25.11
CA VAL A 213 18.50 -8.83 -26.43
C VAL A 213 17.57 -8.25 -27.49
N SER A 214 18.08 -7.31 -28.28
CA SER A 214 17.35 -6.61 -29.34
C SER A 214 17.68 -7.09 -30.74
N GLU A 215 18.88 -7.65 -30.93
CA GLU A 215 19.41 -8.06 -32.23
C GLU A 215 19.51 -9.58 -32.31
N TYR A 216 19.16 -10.15 -33.47
CA TYR A 216 19.16 -11.60 -33.69
C TYR A 216 19.68 -11.96 -35.08
N GLN A 217 20.25 -13.16 -35.21
CA GLN A 217 20.50 -13.76 -36.53
C GLN A 217 19.19 -14.05 -37.30
N PRO A 218 19.26 -14.20 -38.64
CA PRO A 218 18.08 -14.49 -39.46
C PRO A 218 17.30 -15.70 -38.93
N GLY A 219 16.02 -15.48 -38.57
CA GLY A 219 15.14 -16.51 -37.99
C GLY A 219 14.32 -16.04 -36.80
N LEU A 220 14.73 -14.95 -36.13
CA LEU A 220 13.97 -14.26 -35.08
C LEU A 220 13.77 -12.79 -35.46
N ALA A 221 12.62 -12.23 -35.09
CA ALA A 221 12.35 -10.81 -35.30
C ALA A 221 13.17 -9.95 -34.31
N PRO A 222 13.82 -8.86 -34.74
CA PRO A 222 14.45 -7.89 -33.85
C PRO A 222 13.47 -7.33 -32.81
N GLN A 223 13.97 -7.04 -31.60
CA GLN A 223 13.20 -6.43 -30.51
C GLN A 223 13.93 -5.17 -30.00
N PRO A 224 13.86 -4.04 -30.72
CA PRO A 224 14.61 -2.82 -30.38
C PRO A 224 14.33 -2.30 -28.96
N ASN A 225 13.16 -2.62 -28.40
CA ASN A 225 12.74 -2.20 -27.06
C ASN A 225 13.50 -2.95 -25.94
N ALA A 226 14.10 -4.11 -26.22
CA ALA A 226 14.73 -4.93 -25.18
C ALA A 226 15.92 -4.24 -24.50
N VAL A 227 16.72 -3.49 -25.25
CA VAL A 227 17.83 -2.71 -24.71
C VAL A 227 17.34 -1.48 -23.94
N LYS A 228 16.29 -0.81 -24.43
CA LYS A 228 15.67 0.33 -23.74
C LYS A 228 15.02 -0.08 -22.42
N ASN A 229 14.40 -1.27 -22.39
CA ASN A 229 13.82 -1.88 -21.20
C ASN A 229 14.83 -2.04 -20.07
N VAL A 230 16.02 -2.59 -20.35
CA VAL A 230 17.06 -2.77 -19.31
C VAL A 230 17.64 -1.44 -18.84
N GLU A 231 17.71 -0.43 -19.70
CA GLU A 231 18.13 0.92 -19.32
C GLU A 231 17.12 1.60 -18.38
N ALA A 232 15.83 1.50 -18.70
CA ALA A 232 14.76 2.01 -17.85
C ALA A 232 14.72 1.30 -16.49
N MET A 233 14.87 -0.02 -16.47
CA MET A 233 14.93 -0.80 -15.24
C MET A 233 16.18 -0.46 -14.41
N ARG A 234 17.36 -0.28 -15.04
CA ARG A 234 18.57 0.16 -14.32
C ARG A 234 18.35 1.50 -13.62
N ARG A 235 17.70 2.45 -14.30
CA ARG A 235 17.46 3.81 -13.78
C ARG A 235 16.73 3.76 -12.44
N VAL A 236 15.65 3.00 -12.36
CA VAL A 236 14.82 2.93 -11.13
C VAL A 236 15.47 2.14 -10.01
N LEU A 237 16.29 1.14 -10.36
CA LEU A 237 16.96 0.31 -9.37
C LEU A 237 18.14 1.03 -8.70
N VAL A 238 18.94 1.77 -9.47
CA VAL A 238 20.12 2.48 -8.96
C VAL A 238 19.75 3.76 -8.21
N ASP A 239 18.55 4.32 -8.44
CA ASP A 239 18.10 5.51 -7.75
C ASP A 239 18.08 5.29 -6.21
N PRO A 240 18.84 6.09 -5.42
CA PRO A 240 18.94 5.92 -3.97
C PRO A 240 17.62 6.11 -3.21
N LEU A 241 16.68 6.86 -3.78
CA LEU A 241 15.37 7.13 -3.19
C LEU A 241 14.32 6.07 -3.57
N LEU A 242 14.55 5.32 -4.64
CA LEU A 242 13.67 4.25 -5.12
C LEU A 242 14.26 2.86 -4.81
N GLY A 243 14.97 2.25 -5.77
CA GLY A 243 15.51 0.90 -5.65
C GLY A 243 16.71 0.78 -4.70
N GLY A 244 17.55 1.82 -4.60
CA GLY A 244 18.70 1.85 -3.70
C GLY A 244 19.75 0.75 -3.94
N PHE A 245 19.88 0.25 -5.17
CA PHE A 245 20.97 -0.63 -5.56
C PHE A 245 22.23 0.19 -5.79
N ALA A 246 23.38 -0.27 -5.30
CA ALA A 246 24.64 0.39 -5.63
C ALA A 246 24.92 0.22 -7.13
N GLU A 247 25.42 1.26 -7.78
CA GLU A 247 25.65 1.24 -9.23
C GLU A 247 26.60 0.09 -9.66
N GLY A 248 27.58 -0.24 -8.82
CA GLY A 248 28.50 -1.36 -9.04
C GLY A 248 27.90 -2.75 -8.81
N ASP A 249 26.72 -2.86 -8.18
CA ASP A 249 26.02 -4.13 -7.93
C ASP A 249 24.88 -4.38 -8.94
N VAL A 250 24.69 -3.48 -9.92
CA VAL A 250 23.74 -3.65 -11.05
C VAL A 250 24.51 -3.93 -12.34
N THR A 251 24.49 -5.18 -12.78
CA THR A 251 25.11 -5.60 -14.05
C THR A 251 24.11 -5.49 -15.19
N VAL A 252 24.46 -4.76 -16.25
CA VAL A 252 23.61 -4.62 -17.45
C VAL A 252 24.31 -5.16 -18.67
N LEU A 253 23.67 -6.10 -19.35
CA LEU A 253 24.15 -6.74 -20.57
C LEU A 253 23.22 -6.43 -21.74
N LYS A 254 23.77 -5.86 -22.81
CA LYS A 254 23.04 -5.49 -24.03
C LYS A 254 23.54 -6.34 -25.19
N ASN A 255 22.65 -7.13 -25.79
CA ASN A 255 22.99 -8.12 -26.81
C ASN A 255 24.18 -9.03 -26.42
N PRO A 256 24.22 -9.58 -25.19
CA PRO A 256 25.33 -10.44 -24.77
C PRO A 256 25.35 -11.78 -25.50
N GLN A 257 26.53 -12.35 -25.67
CA GLN A 257 26.65 -13.73 -26.09
C GLN A 257 26.27 -14.70 -24.96
N LYS A 258 25.98 -15.95 -25.33
CA LYS A 258 25.61 -17.02 -24.38
C LYS A 258 26.57 -17.10 -23.18
N GLN A 259 27.88 -17.10 -23.43
CA GLN A 259 28.90 -17.24 -22.40
C GLN A 259 28.85 -16.09 -21.38
N GLU A 260 28.63 -14.86 -21.85
CA GLU A 260 28.53 -13.68 -20.98
C GLU A 260 27.29 -13.75 -20.08
N ILE A 261 26.16 -14.26 -20.60
CA ILE A 261 24.95 -14.48 -19.81
C ILE A 261 25.19 -15.54 -18.73
N GLU A 262 25.78 -16.67 -19.11
CA GLU A 262 26.04 -17.78 -18.18
C GLU A 262 27.01 -17.36 -17.06
N GLU A 263 28.06 -16.60 -17.39
CA GLU A 263 29.01 -16.05 -16.42
C GLU A 263 28.35 -15.02 -15.50
N ALA A 264 27.48 -14.16 -16.04
CA ALA A 264 26.77 -13.18 -15.23
C ALA A 264 25.73 -13.84 -14.29
N ILE A 265 25.05 -14.91 -14.72
CA ILE A 265 24.18 -15.72 -13.87
C ILE A 265 25.00 -16.34 -12.73
N TYR A 266 26.14 -16.95 -13.04
CA TYR A 266 27.05 -17.49 -12.03
C TYR A 266 27.44 -16.41 -11.01
N ASN A 267 27.84 -15.24 -11.47
CA ASN A 267 28.26 -14.13 -10.61
C ASN A 267 27.11 -13.58 -9.75
N LEU A 268 25.88 -13.53 -10.27
CA LEU A 268 24.73 -13.04 -9.50
C LEU A 268 24.42 -13.96 -8.32
N PHE A 269 24.38 -15.28 -8.53
CA PHE A 269 23.86 -16.24 -7.55
C PHE A 269 24.92 -16.89 -6.65
N SER A 270 26.19 -16.88 -7.05
CA SER A 270 27.29 -17.51 -6.29
C SER A 270 27.77 -16.66 -5.11
N ASN A 271 28.19 -17.31 -4.02
CA ASN A 271 28.77 -16.67 -2.83
C ASN A 271 27.89 -15.57 -2.22
N ARG A 272 26.58 -15.84 -2.10
CA ARG A 272 25.60 -14.88 -1.54
C ARG A 272 25.32 -15.14 -0.06
N HIS A 273 24.94 -14.08 0.64
CA HIS A 273 24.43 -14.16 2.01
C HIS A 273 22.92 -14.45 1.99
N LYS A 274 22.39 -15.01 3.08
CA LYS A 274 20.98 -15.40 3.22
C LYS A 274 20.00 -14.24 2.98
N ASP A 275 20.41 -13.04 3.37
CA ASP A 275 19.59 -11.82 3.36
C ASP A 275 19.74 -10.95 2.10
N ASP A 276 20.65 -11.31 1.19
CA ASP A 276 20.92 -10.54 -0.04
C ASP A 276 19.68 -10.55 -0.95
N LEU A 277 19.34 -9.41 -1.53
CA LEU A 277 18.27 -9.32 -2.54
C LEU A 277 18.87 -9.51 -3.92
N LEU A 278 18.45 -10.56 -4.62
CA LEU A 278 18.92 -10.87 -5.98
C LEU A 278 17.80 -10.62 -6.98
N LEU A 279 18.05 -9.79 -7.99
CA LEU A 279 17.11 -9.52 -9.07
C LEU A 279 17.68 -9.99 -10.42
N PHE A 280 16.97 -10.89 -11.09
CA PHE A 280 17.25 -11.29 -12.46
C PHE A 280 16.16 -10.76 -13.38
N TYR A 281 16.51 -9.91 -14.34
CA TYR A 281 15.60 -9.34 -15.31
C TYR A 281 16.07 -9.69 -16.73
N PHE A 282 15.18 -10.29 -17.53
CA PHE A 282 15.46 -10.65 -18.92
C PHE A 282 14.38 -10.08 -19.84
N SER A 283 14.82 -9.41 -20.91
CA SER A 283 13.98 -8.90 -22.00
C SER A 283 14.50 -9.43 -23.35
N GLY A 284 13.66 -10.19 -24.06
CA GLY A 284 14.01 -10.86 -25.31
C GLY A 284 13.05 -12.00 -25.68
N HIS A 285 13.43 -12.85 -26.64
CA HIS A 285 12.62 -14.02 -27.03
C HIS A 285 12.78 -15.20 -26.06
N GLY A 286 11.64 -15.78 -25.64
CA GLY A 286 11.59 -17.03 -24.88
C GLY A 286 11.24 -18.19 -25.80
N ILE A 287 12.20 -19.08 -26.07
CA ILE A 287 12.04 -20.15 -27.06
C ILE A 287 11.85 -21.48 -26.34
N LYS A 288 10.93 -22.31 -26.84
CA LYS A 288 10.74 -23.68 -26.37
C LYS A 288 11.47 -24.66 -27.28
N ASP A 289 12.05 -25.69 -26.71
CA ASP A 289 12.48 -26.85 -27.48
C ASP A 289 11.34 -27.88 -27.66
N ASP A 290 11.61 -28.94 -28.43
CA ASP A 290 10.65 -30.02 -28.69
C ASP A 290 10.15 -30.73 -27.42
N THR A 291 10.83 -30.58 -26.29
CA THR A 291 10.48 -31.19 -25.00
C THR A 291 9.70 -30.25 -24.09
N GLY A 292 9.46 -29.01 -24.52
CA GLY A 292 8.79 -27.99 -23.72
C GLY A 292 9.71 -27.26 -22.73
N GLN A 293 11.03 -27.46 -22.83
CA GLN A 293 12.00 -26.76 -22.00
C GLN A 293 12.22 -25.33 -22.50
N LEU A 294 12.25 -24.37 -21.58
CA LEU A 294 12.45 -22.96 -21.89
C LEU A 294 13.94 -22.62 -22.11
N TYR A 295 14.20 -21.79 -23.13
CA TYR A 295 15.50 -21.21 -23.44
C TYR A 295 15.37 -19.70 -23.61
N LEU A 296 16.31 -18.96 -23.02
CA LEU A 296 16.48 -17.52 -23.20
C LEU A 296 17.33 -17.28 -24.45
N SER A 297 16.82 -16.48 -25.38
CA SER A 297 17.51 -16.17 -26.63
C SER A 297 18.75 -15.30 -26.42
N THR A 298 19.70 -15.41 -27.34
CA THR A 298 20.89 -14.57 -27.49
C THR A 298 20.96 -14.05 -28.92
N PRO A 299 21.81 -13.07 -29.26
CA PRO A 299 21.97 -12.64 -30.65
C PRO A 299 22.40 -13.75 -31.59
N ALA A 300 23.13 -14.74 -31.06
CA ALA A 300 23.60 -15.91 -31.82
C ALA A 300 22.57 -17.04 -31.91
N THR A 301 21.37 -16.88 -31.34
CA THR A 301 20.34 -17.92 -31.34
C THR A 301 19.90 -18.26 -32.77
N LYS A 302 19.92 -19.57 -33.06
CA LYS A 302 19.59 -20.12 -34.37
C LYS A 302 18.38 -21.03 -34.29
N ILE A 303 17.47 -20.83 -35.24
CA ILE A 303 16.34 -21.73 -35.49
C ILE A 303 16.57 -22.39 -36.85
N GLN A 304 16.61 -23.72 -36.86
CA GLN A 304 16.74 -24.52 -38.08
C GLN A 304 15.52 -25.43 -38.22
N ASN A 305 14.83 -25.37 -39.35
CA ASN A 305 13.61 -26.15 -39.62
C ASN A 305 12.53 -26.00 -38.54
N GLY A 306 12.36 -24.79 -38.00
CA GLY A 306 11.40 -24.52 -36.91
C GLY A 306 11.84 -25.02 -35.53
N LYS A 307 13.06 -25.57 -35.39
CA LYS A 307 13.60 -26.09 -34.13
C LYS A 307 14.77 -25.26 -33.62
N LEU A 308 14.84 -25.10 -32.30
CA LEU A 308 15.94 -24.41 -31.63
C LEU A 308 17.25 -25.22 -31.71
N VAL A 309 18.33 -24.57 -32.17
CA VAL A 309 19.68 -25.12 -32.03
C VAL A 309 20.16 -24.87 -30.60
N LYS A 310 19.92 -25.83 -29.69
CA LYS A 310 20.13 -25.67 -28.23
C LYS A 310 21.44 -25.00 -27.81
N PRO A 311 22.62 -25.30 -28.42
CA PRO A 311 23.87 -24.63 -28.04
C PRO A 311 23.89 -23.11 -28.26
N SER A 312 22.98 -22.57 -29.07
CA SER A 312 22.91 -21.15 -29.43
C SER A 312 22.06 -20.29 -28.49
N ALA A 313 21.48 -20.88 -27.44
CA ALA A 313 20.66 -20.20 -26.45
C ALA A 313 21.03 -20.66 -25.03
N VAL A 314 20.57 -19.91 -24.02
CA VAL A 314 20.79 -20.23 -22.60
C VAL A 314 19.58 -21.02 -22.10
N ALA A 315 19.80 -22.20 -21.53
CA ALA A 315 18.71 -23.02 -21.01
C ALA A 315 18.19 -22.43 -19.68
N ALA A 316 16.87 -22.40 -19.47
CA ALA A 316 16.30 -21.98 -18.19
C ALA A 316 16.67 -22.94 -17.05
N SER A 317 16.99 -24.20 -17.34
CA SER A 317 17.51 -25.15 -16.34
C SER A 317 18.88 -24.72 -15.79
N PHE A 318 19.76 -24.15 -16.63
CA PHE A 318 21.03 -23.61 -16.15
C PHE A 318 20.81 -22.49 -15.13
N LEU A 319 19.87 -21.58 -15.43
CA LEU A 319 19.46 -20.54 -14.49
C LEU A 319 18.86 -21.15 -13.21
N HIS A 320 17.99 -22.16 -13.34
CA HIS A 320 17.37 -22.84 -12.20
C HIS A 320 18.40 -23.46 -11.24
N ASP A 321 19.44 -24.10 -11.76
CA ASP A 321 20.47 -24.77 -10.95
C ASP A 321 21.18 -23.77 -10.02
N TYR A 322 21.62 -22.63 -10.55
CA TYR A 322 22.28 -21.59 -9.75
C TYR A 322 21.35 -20.87 -8.77
N ILE A 323 20.09 -20.69 -9.15
CA ILE A 323 19.07 -20.14 -8.25
C ILE A 323 18.88 -21.08 -7.05
N ASN A 324 18.85 -22.40 -7.27
CA ASN A 324 18.76 -23.44 -6.24
C ASN A 324 19.98 -23.52 -5.34
N ASP A 325 21.17 -23.36 -5.91
CA ASP A 325 22.42 -23.42 -5.16
C ASP A 325 22.72 -22.11 -4.40
N SER A 326 22.01 -21.03 -4.72
CA SER A 326 22.18 -19.75 -4.02
C SER A 326 21.68 -19.80 -2.59
N ARG A 327 22.47 -19.26 -1.65
CA ARG A 327 22.11 -19.17 -0.23
C ARG A 327 21.09 -18.08 0.08
N SER A 328 20.88 -17.11 -0.82
CA SER A 328 19.91 -16.03 -0.64
C SER A 328 18.48 -16.56 -0.62
N GLN A 329 17.66 -16.06 0.30
CA GLN A 329 16.22 -16.37 0.39
C GLN A 329 15.34 -15.25 -0.16
N ARG A 330 15.92 -14.27 -0.87
CA ARG A 330 15.21 -13.13 -1.44
C ARG A 330 15.59 -12.98 -2.90
N GLN A 331 14.94 -13.78 -3.75
CA GLN A 331 15.28 -13.83 -5.17
C GLN A 331 14.06 -13.47 -6.03
N VAL A 332 14.24 -12.52 -6.94
CA VAL A 332 13.20 -12.01 -7.83
C VAL A 332 13.61 -12.26 -9.28
N LEU A 333 12.75 -12.92 -10.04
CA LEU A 333 12.93 -13.17 -11.46
C LEU A 333 11.84 -12.46 -12.25
N ILE A 334 12.21 -11.59 -13.20
CA ILE A 334 11.30 -10.91 -14.11
C ILE A 334 11.65 -11.30 -15.53
N LEU A 335 10.75 -12.03 -16.19
CA LEU A 335 10.91 -12.51 -17.55
C LEU A 335 9.94 -11.77 -18.47
N ASP A 336 10.43 -10.74 -19.16
CA ASP A 336 9.68 -10.02 -20.18
C ASP A 336 9.91 -10.65 -21.56
N CYS A 337 9.31 -11.82 -21.77
CA CYS A 337 9.47 -12.59 -23.00
C CYS A 337 8.16 -13.25 -23.45
N CYS A 338 7.92 -13.27 -24.76
CA CYS A 338 6.83 -14.04 -25.34
C CYS A 338 7.22 -15.52 -25.44
N PHE A 339 6.44 -16.42 -24.85
CA PHE A 339 6.67 -17.88 -24.91
C PHE A 339 6.14 -18.51 -26.22
N SER A 340 6.28 -17.81 -27.34
CA SER A 340 5.87 -18.31 -28.65
C SER A 340 6.93 -19.27 -29.20
N GLY A 341 6.54 -20.53 -29.39
CA GLY A 341 7.29 -21.44 -30.25
C GLY A 341 7.46 -20.80 -31.64
N ALA A 342 8.67 -20.80 -32.15
CA ALA A 342 9.05 -20.15 -33.39
C ALA A 342 8.19 -20.60 -34.59
N ILE A 343 7.44 -19.69 -35.23
CA ILE A 343 6.91 -19.92 -36.58
C ILE A 343 6.92 -18.60 -37.38
N THR A 344 7.68 -18.60 -38.48
CA THR A 344 7.58 -17.63 -39.58
C THR A 344 6.30 -17.87 -40.40
N GLN A 345 5.65 -16.79 -40.83
CA GLN A 345 4.56 -16.69 -41.82
C GLN A 345 3.97 -18.02 -42.36
N GLY A 346 2.74 -18.36 -41.93
CA GLY A 346 1.82 -19.15 -42.74
C GLY A 346 1.41 -20.56 -42.29
N ILE A 347 1.79 -21.03 -41.09
CA ILE A 347 1.38 -22.38 -40.63
C ILE A 347 0.84 -22.34 -39.19
N THR A 348 -0.45 -22.61 -39.02
CA THR A 348 -1.09 -22.85 -37.72
C THR A 348 -0.75 -24.25 -37.20
N VAL A 349 -0.09 -24.33 -36.05
CA VAL A 349 0.04 -25.59 -35.29
C VAL A 349 -1.02 -25.59 -34.18
N LYS A 350 -1.89 -26.61 -34.22
CA LYS A 350 -2.84 -26.95 -33.16
C LYS A 350 -2.09 -27.70 -32.05
N SER A 351 -2.01 -27.13 -30.85
CA SER A 351 -2.17 -27.77 -29.53
C SER A 351 -1.50 -26.93 -28.43
N ASP A 352 -2.23 -26.76 -27.35
CA ASP A 352 -1.82 -26.14 -26.09
C ASP A 352 -0.98 -27.13 -25.26
N PRO A 353 0.22 -26.72 -24.82
CA PRO A 353 0.59 -26.95 -23.43
C PRO A 353 1.21 -25.69 -22.81
N THR A 354 0.57 -25.22 -21.75
CA THR A 354 1.02 -24.16 -20.84
C THR A 354 2.46 -24.38 -20.40
N VAL A 355 3.31 -23.34 -20.48
CA VAL A 355 4.68 -23.42 -19.91
C VAL A 355 4.56 -23.56 -18.40
N ASN A 356 5.08 -24.66 -17.85
CA ASN A 356 5.11 -24.88 -16.42
C ASN A 356 6.33 -24.17 -15.79
N VAL A 357 6.32 -22.82 -15.88
CA VAL A 357 7.39 -21.94 -15.36
C VAL A 357 7.63 -22.21 -13.86
N GLN A 358 6.57 -22.56 -13.13
CA GLN A 358 6.63 -22.90 -11.71
C GLN A 358 7.42 -24.20 -11.45
N GLU A 359 7.27 -25.24 -12.27
CA GLU A 359 8.03 -26.49 -12.13
C GLU A 359 9.50 -26.33 -12.55
N GLN A 360 9.80 -25.43 -13.50
CA GLN A 360 11.15 -25.24 -14.04
C GLN A 360 12.00 -24.21 -13.29
N LEU A 361 11.39 -23.25 -12.58
CA LEU A 361 12.10 -22.15 -11.92
C LEU A 361 11.70 -21.92 -10.45
N GLY A 362 10.69 -22.62 -9.93
CA GLY A 362 10.17 -22.44 -8.57
C GLY A 362 11.11 -22.91 -7.45
N GLY A 363 11.02 -22.29 -6.28
CA GLY A 363 11.78 -22.65 -5.07
C GLY A 363 11.50 -21.71 -3.89
N LYS A 364 11.85 -22.11 -2.66
CA LYS A 364 11.52 -21.36 -1.42
C LYS A 364 12.11 -19.94 -1.42
N GLY A 365 11.34 -18.92 -1.02
CA GLY A 365 11.81 -17.53 -0.90
C GLY A 365 11.99 -16.79 -2.23
N ARG A 366 11.17 -17.11 -3.25
CA ARG A 366 11.32 -16.55 -4.60
C ARG A 366 10.01 -16.04 -5.20
N ALA A 367 10.15 -15.04 -6.06
CA ALA A 367 9.07 -14.46 -6.84
C ALA A 367 9.41 -14.49 -8.34
N ILE A 368 8.53 -15.07 -9.17
CA ILE A 368 8.71 -15.13 -10.62
C ILE A 368 7.56 -14.37 -11.30
N LEU A 369 7.93 -13.42 -12.15
CA LEU A 369 7.04 -12.53 -12.89
C LEU A 369 7.24 -12.79 -14.39
N THR A 370 6.16 -13.01 -15.13
CA THR A 370 6.22 -13.25 -16.59
C THR A 370 5.22 -12.36 -17.33
N SER A 371 5.57 -11.84 -18.51
CA SER A 371 4.71 -10.91 -19.28
C SER A 371 3.55 -11.54 -20.05
N SER A 372 3.52 -12.86 -20.31
CA SER A 372 2.39 -13.55 -20.98
C SER A 372 2.38 -15.08 -20.75
N SER A 373 1.26 -15.78 -21.04
CA SER A 373 1.11 -17.23 -20.83
C SER A 373 0.87 -18.12 -22.07
N SER A 374 0.52 -17.58 -23.26
CA SER A 374 0.38 -18.40 -24.48
C SER A 374 0.30 -17.60 -25.79
N THR A 375 1.15 -17.97 -26.76
CA THR A 375 1.10 -17.88 -28.24
C THR A 375 0.69 -16.61 -29.01
N GLN A 376 0.20 -15.53 -28.40
CA GLN A 376 -0.17 -14.36 -29.19
C GLN A 376 0.97 -13.34 -29.26
N TYR A 377 1.30 -12.97 -30.50
CA TYR A 377 2.20 -11.88 -30.84
C TYR A 377 2.00 -10.71 -29.87
N SER A 378 3.05 -10.34 -29.15
CA SER A 378 3.15 -9.00 -28.60
C SER A 378 3.03 -8.04 -29.78
N PHE A 379 1.83 -7.49 -30.00
CA PHE A 379 1.64 -6.37 -30.91
C PHE A 379 2.38 -5.19 -30.26
N GLU A 380 3.68 -5.10 -30.57
CA GLU A 380 4.48 -3.91 -30.36
C GLU A 380 3.75 -2.79 -31.12
N GLN A 381 3.18 -1.83 -30.38
CA GLN A 381 2.70 -0.61 -31.00
C GLN A 381 3.90 0.07 -31.65
N GLU A 382 3.90 0.16 -32.98
CA GLU A 382 4.88 0.97 -33.72
C GLU A 382 4.89 2.39 -33.13
N GLY A 383 5.93 2.70 -32.34
CA GLY A 383 6.14 4.02 -31.75
C GLY A 383 6.40 4.09 -30.24
N SER A 384 6.24 3.01 -29.45
CA SER A 384 6.57 3.04 -28.01
C SER A 384 8.03 2.65 -27.75
N GLU A 385 8.72 3.39 -26.87
CA GLU A 385 10.14 3.14 -26.54
C GLU A 385 10.39 1.92 -25.64
N LEU A 386 9.38 1.44 -24.91
CA LEU A 386 9.47 0.34 -23.96
C LEU A 386 8.41 -0.72 -24.25
N SER A 387 8.64 -1.96 -23.79
CA SER A 387 7.56 -2.96 -23.80
C SER A 387 6.44 -2.57 -22.82
N ILE A 388 5.21 -2.98 -23.12
CA ILE A 388 4.03 -2.61 -22.31
C ILE A 388 4.19 -3.08 -20.85
N TYR A 389 4.74 -4.28 -20.62
CA TYR A 389 4.94 -4.79 -19.27
C TYR A 389 6.04 -4.01 -18.51
N THR A 390 7.18 -3.78 -19.16
CA THR A 390 8.30 -3.07 -18.52
C THR A 390 7.98 -1.60 -18.27
N ARG A 391 7.21 -0.96 -19.17
CA ARG A 391 6.70 0.39 -18.96
C ARG A 391 5.98 0.51 -17.62
N TYR A 392 5.03 -0.39 -17.34
CA TYR A 392 4.24 -0.32 -16.11
C TYR A 392 4.98 -0.80 -14.86
N LEU A 393 5.99 -1.68 -14.99
CA LEU A 393 6.90 -1.97 -13.88
C LEU A 393 7.73 -0.75 -13.48
N VAL A 394 8.31 -0.07 -14.48
CA VAL A 394 9.11 1.15 -14.26
C VAL A 394 8.23 2.27 -13.72
N GLU A 395 7.07 2.50 -14.33
CA GLU A 395 6.08 3.49 -13.89
C GLU A 395 5.65 3.22 -12.45
N GLY A 396 5.31 1.98 -12.09
CA GLY A 396 4.89 1.63 -10.73
C GLY A 396 5.96 1.92 -9.67
N ILE A 397 7.24 1.72 -9.99
CA ILE A 397 8.37 2.05 -9.12
C ILE A 397 8.62 3.56 -9.06
N GLU A 398 8.71 4.24 -10.22
CA GLU A 398 9.04 5.67 -10.31
C GLU A 398 7.96 6.56 -9.69
N THR A 399 6.70 6.17 -9.86
CA THR A 399 5.56 6.94 -9.38
C THR A 399 5.14 6.54 -7.97
N GLY A 400 5.65 5.43 -7.43
CA GLY A 400 5.13 4.84 -6.20
C GLY A 400 3.68 4.37 -6.29
N ALA A 401 3.05 4.37 -7.48
CA ALA A 401 1.67 3.93 -7.65
C ALA A 401 1.49 2.42 -7.40
N ALA A 402 2.60 1.66 -7.43
CA ALA A 402 2.61 0.26 -7.05
C ALA A 402 2.43 0.04 -5.53
N ASP A 403 2.76 1.00 -4.66
CA ASP A 403 2.56 0.92 -3.20
C ASP A 403 1.05 1.04 -2.88
N LYS A 404 0.39 -0.11 -2.72
CA LYS A 404 -1.07 -0.20 -2.55
C LYS A 404 -1.44 -0.09 -1.08
N ASP A 405 -0.65 -0.65 -0.18
CA ASP A 405 -0.92 -0.64 1.26
C ASP A 405 -0.46 0.65 1.98
N SER A 406 0.28 1.51 1.28
CA SER A 406 0.79 2.80 1.75
C SER A 406 1.76 2.68 2.94
N ASP A 407 2.46 1.56 3.04
CA ASP A 407 3.49 1.31 4.04
C ASP A 407 4.82 2.04 3.73
N GLY A 408 4.95 2.60 2.52
CA GLY A 408 6.14 3.33 2.06
C GLY A 408 7.19 2.44 1.36
N TRP A 409 6.85 1.19 1.09
CA TRP A 409 7.64 0.25 0.32
C TRP A 409 6.81 -0.30 -0.85
N ILE A 410 7.51 -0.82 -1.85
CA ILE A 410 6.89 -1.51 -2.98
C ILE A 410 7.36 -2.95 -2.88
N SER A 411 6.43 -3.81 -2.49
CA SER A 411 6.62 -5.26 -2.52
C SER A 411 6.44 -5.81 -3.94
N ILE A 412 6.97 -7.00 -4.19
CA ILE A 412 7.01 -7.58 -5.55
C ILE A 412 5.62 -8.02 -6.05
N ASP A 413 4.73 -8.42 -5.14
CA ASP A 413 3.33 -8.72 -5.43
C ASP A 413 2.54 -7.44 -5.74
N GLU A 414 2.72 -6.38 -4.98
CA GLU A 414 2.17 -5.04 -5.26
C GLU A 414 2.58 -4.52 -6.63
N LEU A 415 3.87 -4.60 -6.95
CA LEU A 415 4.41 -4.20 -8.25
C LEU A 415 3.82 -5.03 -9.39
N HIS A 416 3.70 -6.35 -9.19
CA HIS A 416 3.08 -7.22 -10.18
C HIS A 416 1.58 -6.91 -10.34
N GLU A 417 0.86 -6.68 -9.25
CA GLU A 417 -0.57 -6.40 -9.28
C GLU A 417 -0.85 -5.09 -10.03
N TYR A 418 -0.09 -4.03 -9.74
CA TYR A 418 -0.17 -2.75 -10.45
C TYR A 418 0.12 -2.93 -11.95
N ALA A 419 1.26 -3.54 -12.29
CA ALA A 419 1.65 -3.73 -13.69
C ALA A 419 0.65 -4.62 -14.43
N SER A 420 0.08 -5.63 -13.79
CA SER A 420 -0.90 -6.53 -14.38
C SER A 420 -2.22 -5.82 -14.67
N THR A 421 -2.73 -5.02 -13.74
CA THR A 421 -3.92 -4.20 -13.96
C THR A 421 -3.71 -3.26 -15.16
N LYS A 422 -2.58 -2.54 -15.20
CA LYS A 422 -2.27 -1.60 -16.29
C LYS A 422 -2.02 -2.27 -17.63
N VAL A 423 -1.38 -3.44 -17.64
CA VAL A 423 -1.22 -4.24 -18.86
C VAL A 423 -2.58 -4.73 -19.36
N LEU A 424 -3.46 -5.22 -18.49
CA LEU A 424 -4.81 -5.66 -18.88
C LEU A 424 -5.64 -4.51 -19.43
N GLU A 425 -5.49 -3.30 -18.89
CA GLU A 425 -6.11 -2.08 -19.42
C GLU A 425 -5.56 -1.70 -20.81
N ALA A 426 -4.24 -1.76 -21.02
CA ALA A 426 -3.59 -1.29 -22.24
C ALA A 426 -3.54 -2.34 -23.37
N ALA A 427 -3.49 -3.62 -23.02
CA ALA A 427 -3.35 -4.76 -23.91
C ALA A 427 -4.03 -6.01 -23.30
N PRO A 428 -5.37 -6.12 -23.36
CA PRO A 428 -6.14 -7.21 -22.73
C PRO A 428 -5.74 -8.64 -23.16
N ALA A 429 -5.05 -8.80 -24.29
CA ALA A 429 -4.53 -10.08 -24.77
C ALA A 429 -3.24 -10.54 -24.05
N MET A 430 -2.56 -9.65 -23.32
CA MET A 430 -1.45 -10.00 -22.45
C MET A 430 -1.97 -10.38 -21.07
N THR A 431 -1.54 -11.55 -20.59
CA THR A 431 -1.86 -12.04 -19.24
C THR A 431 -0.57 -12.25 -18.45
N PRO A 432 -0.07 -11.22 -17.76
CA PRO A 432 1.04 -11.39 -16.84
C PRO A 432 0.71 -12.43 -15.78
N LYS A 433 1.72 -13.20 -15.35
CA LYS A 433 1.56 -14.20 -14.29
C LYS A 433 2.60 -13.99 -13.19
N PHE A 434 2.18 -14.33 -11.98
CA PHE A 434 2.98 -14.30 -10.77
C PHE A 434 2.94 -15.65 -10.08
N TYR A 435 4.12 -16.17 -9.75
CA TYR A 435 4.29 -17.46 -9.09
C TYR A 435 5.03 -17.23 -7.76
N PRO A 436 4.31 -16.96 -6.65
CA PRO A 436 4.91 -16.85 -5.34
C PRO A 436 5.16 -18.25 -4.75
N VAL A 437 6.34 -18.48 -4.17
CA VAL A 437 6.66 -19.74 -3.48
C VAL A 437 7.14 -19.44 -2.06
N GLU A 438 6.51 -20.08 -1.05
CA GLU A 438 6.81 -19.99 0.40
C GLU A 438 7.32 -18.61 0.84
N GLU A 439 6.40 -17.65 1.08
CA GLU A 439 6.67 -16.27 1.54
C GLU A 439 7.34 -15.31 0.55
N GLY A 440 7.67 -15.73 -0.68
CA GLY A 440 8.27 -14.86 -1.71
C GLY A 440 7.42 -13.66 -2.17
N HIS A 441 6.15 -13.56 -1.75
CA HIS A 441 5.27 -12.45 -2.09
C HIS A 441 5.67 -11.13 -1.39
N LYS A 442 6.22 -11.17 -0.17
CA LYS A 442 6.55 -9.95 0.61
C LYS A 442 7.96 -9.41 0.36
N ILE A 443 8.63 -9.79 -0.73
CA ILE A 443 9.98 -9.29 -1.01
C ILE A 443 9.90 -7.80 -1.37
N LEU A 444 10.36 -6.95 -0.46
CA LEU A 444 10.47 -5.51 -0.67
C LEU A 444 11.56 -5.21 -1.72
N LEU A 445 11.16 -4.59 -2.83
CA LEU A 445 12.04 -4.28 -3.96
C LEU A 445 12.52 -2.82 -3.91
N ALA A 446 11.58 -1.88 -3.84
CA ALA A 446 11.84 -0.44 -3.89
C ALA A 446 11.16 0.29 -2.73
N LYS A 447 11.64 1.49 -2.42
CA LYS A 447 10.95 2.44 -1.54
C LYS A 447 9.94 3.23 -2.35
N SER A 448 8.77 3.42 -1.77
CA SER A 448 7.81 4.41 -2.23
C SER A 448 8.11 5.69 -1.46
N ALA A 449 8.37 6.81 -2.15
CA ALA A 449 8.64 8.07 -1.48
C ALA A 449 7.34 8.61 -0.85
N LYS A 450 7.05 8.12 0.36
CA LYS A 450 5.83 8.38 1.15
C LYS A 450 5.52 9.86 1.34
N ASP A 451 6.53 10.73 1.20
CA ASP A 451 6.41 12.17 1.38
C ASP A 451 6.73 13.00 0.13
N ASP A 452 6.92 12.39 -1.05
CA ASP A 452 7.06 13.15 -2.29
C ASP A 452 5.70 13.80 -2.65
N PRO A 453 5.61 15.13 -2.65
CA PRO A 453 4.36 15.83 -2.97
C PRO A 453 3.87 15.54 -4.40
N LYS A 454 4.77 15.26 -5.36
CA LYS A 454 4.39 14.90 -6.74
C LYS A 454 3.72 13.53 -6.80
N LEU A 455 4.18 12.57 -6.01
CA LEU A 455 3.63 11.22 -5.99
C LEU A 455 2.28 11.18 -5.28
N LYS A 456 2.14 11.89 -4.16
CA LYS A 456 0.84 12.10 -3.49
C LYS A 456 -0.19 12.71 -4.44
N TYR A 457 0.23 13.73 -5.20
CA TYR A 457 -0.63 14.36 -6.20
C TYR A 457 -1.01 13.40 -7.32
N ARG A 458 -0.05 12.70 -7.92
CA ARG A 458 -0.29 11.73 -9.00
C ARG A 458 -1.25 10.62 -8.58
N LYS A 459 -1.05 10.01 -7.39
CA LYS A 459 -1.92 8.95 -6.87
C LYS A 459 -3.37 9.43 -6.72
N GLU A 460 -3.57 10.67 -6.28
CA GLU A 460 -4.90 11.27 -6.22
C GLU A 460 -5.48 11.53 -7.61
N VAL A 461 -4.67 12.00 -8.57
CA VAL A 461 -5.10 12.18 -9.97
C VAL A 461 -5.54 10.84 -10.59
N GLU A 462 -4.76 9.78 -10.42
CA GLU A 462 -5.07 8.43 -10.92
C GLU A 462 -6.33 7.83 -10.27
N ASN A 463 -6.53 8.05 -8.97
CA ASN A 463 -7.73 7.57 -8.27
C ASN A 463 -9.02 8.30 -8.68
N ARG A 464 -8.91 9.50 -9.27
CA ARG A 464 -10.03 10.42 -9.50
C ARG A 464 -10.35 10.67 -10.97
N ILE A 465 -9.47 10.26 -11.88
CA ILE A 465 -9.69 10.35 -13.33
C ILE A 465 -10.82 9.41 -13.75
N ASN A 466 -11.78 9.89 -14.54
CA ASN A 466 -12.88 9.09 -15.05
C ASN A 466 -13.00 9.27 -16.57
N GLN A 467 -12.85 8.19 -17.35
CA GLN A 467 -12.87 8.21 -18.82
C GLN A 467 -11.96 9.29 -19.44
N GLY A 468 -10.80 9.56 -18.84
CA GLY A 468 -9.87 10.61 -19.28
C GLY A 468 -10.25 12.04 -18.89
N ASN A 469 -11.36 12.25 -18.18
CA ASN A 469 -11.83 13.56 -17.73
C ASN A 469 -11.86 13.67 -16.20
N PHE A 470 -11.66 14.90 -15.72
CA PHE A 470 -11.89 15.25 -14.32
C PHE A 470 -13.25 15.95 -14.20
N SER A 471 -14.13 15.43 -13.36
CA SER A 471 -15.36 16.15 -13.03
C SER A 471 -15.03 17.50 -12.38
N ARG A 472 -15.92 18.49 -12.49
CA ARG A 472 -15.70 19.82 -11.93
C ARG A 472 -15.36 19.80 -10.42
N PRO A 473 -15.96 18.94 -9.59
CA PRO A 473 -15.55 18.76 -8.19
C PRO A 473 -14.14 18.17 -8.03
N VAL A 474 -13.78 17.16 -8.83
CA VAL A 474 -12.43 16.56 -8.82
C VAL A 474 -11.37 17.59 -9.20
N ARG A 475 -11.65 18.45 -10.19
CA ARG A 475 -10.73 19.52 -10.59
C ARG A 475 -10.48 20.53 -9.46
N ILE A 476 -11.50 20.86 -8.67
CA ILE A 476 -11.36 21.74 -7.50
C ILE A 476 -10.52 21.05 -6.42
N MET A 477 -10.75 19.77 -6.16
CA MET A 477 -9.98 18.98 -5.20
C MET A 477 -8.51 18.87 -5.59
N LEU A 478 -8.22 18.53 -6.84
CA LEU A 478 -6.85 18.46 -7.34
C LEU A 478 -6.18 19.84 -7.21
N ASN A 479 -6.85 20.94 -7.57
CA ASN A 479 -6.29 22.28 -7.36
C ASN A 479 -5.98 22.61 -5.89
N LEU A 480 -6.79 22.14 -4.93
CA LEU A 480 -6.56 22.32 -3.50
C LEU A 480 -5.39 21.46 -3.01
N LEU A 481 -5.36 20.19 -3.41
CA LEU A 481 -4.27 19.27 -3.08
C LEU A 481 -2.94 19.75 -3.64
N ARG A 482 -2.94 20.30 -4.86
CA ARG A 482 -1.76 20.94 -5.47
C ARG A 482 -1.19 22.04 -4.59
N LEU A 483 -2.07 22.91 -4.05
CA LEU A 483 -1.67 24.02 -3.17
C LEU A 483 -1.13 23.52 -1.82
N GLU A 484 -1.77 22.50 -1.25
CA GLU A 484 -1.32 21.85 -0.01
C GLU A 484 0.06 21.21 -0.16
N LEU A 485 0.29 20.56 -1.30
CA LEU A 485 1.53 19.88 -1.67
C LEU A 485 2.60 20.84 -2.24
N GLN A 486 2.32 22.15 -2.29
CA GLN A 486 3.21 23.20 -2.80
C GLN A 486 3.72 22.93 -4.23
N LEU A 487 2.92 22.26 -5.06
CA LEU A 487 3.27 21.98 -6.46
C LEU A 487 2.97 23.18 -7.34
N THR A 488 3.87 23.45 -8.29
CA THR A 488 3.60 24.50 -9.30
C THR A 488 2.52 24.02 -10.27
N PRO A 489 1.76 24.95 -10.89
CA PRO A 489 0.78 24.61 -11.91
C PRO A 489 1.36 23.73 -13.02
N GLU A 490 2.58 24.02 -13.46
CA GLU A 490 3.23 23.32 -14.57
C GLU A 490 3.53 21.85 -14.20
N VAL A 491 3.91 21.58 -12.95
CA VAL A 491 4.17 20.21 -12.48
C VAL A 491 2.87 19.42 -12.36
N ALA A 492 1.82 20.04 -11.82
CA ALA A 492 0.51 19.41 -11.69
C ALA A 492 -0.13 19.10 -13.06
N ASP A 493 -0.06 20.06 -13.98
CA ASP A 493 -0.56 19.90 -15.34
C ASP A 493 0.22 18.82 -16.10
N ALA A 494 1.54 18.72 -15.90
CA ALA A 494 2.35 17.65 -16.48
C ALA A 494 1.93 16.26 -15.95
N ILE A 495 1.73 16.13 -14.63
CA ILE A 495 1.25 14.89 -13.99
C ILE A 495 -0.14 14.51 -14.51
N GLU A 496 -1.08 15.45 -14.55
CA GLU A 496 -2.43 15.22 -15.08
C GLU A 496 -2.41 14.82 -16.56
N ALA A 497 -1.58 15.49 -17.37
CA ALA A 497 -1.44 15.18 -18.79
C ALA A 497 -0.87 13.78 -19.03
N GLU A 498 0.10 13.36 -18.23
CA GLU A 498 0.70 12.03 -18.27
C GLU A 498 -0.34 10.95 -17.92
N VAL A 499 -1.06 11.12 -16.81
CA VAL A 499 -2.12 10.19 -16.39
C VAL A 499 -3.27 10.13 -17.42
N GLN A 500 -3.57 11.24 -18.10
CA GLN A 500 -4.57 11.29 -19.17
C GLN A 500 -4.10 10.71 -20.52
N GLN A 501 -2.82 10.40 -20.70
CA GLN A 501 -2.26 10.03 -22.01
C GLN A 501 -2.86 8.72 -22.55
N SER A 502 -2.99 7.70 -21.71
CA SER A 502 -3.59 6.40 -22.08
C SER A 502 -5.04 6.54 -22.56
N TYR A 503 -5.83 7.38 -21.89
CA TYR A 503 -7.22 7.67 -22.28
C TYR A 503 -7.29 8.42 -23.62
N ARG A 504 -6.38 9.36 -23.87
CA ARG A 504 -6.32 10.09 -25.15
C ARG A 504 -5.97 9.16 -26.31
N GLU A 505 -5.05 8.23 -26.10
CA GLU A 505 -4.69 7.22 -27.10
C GLU A 505 -5.86 6.26 -27.40
N TYR A 506 -6.58 5.81 -26.37
CA TYR A 506 -7.78 4.99 -26.53
C TYR A 506 -8.89 5.73 -27.30
N GLN A 507 -9.18 6.99 -26.96
CA GLN A 507 -10.16 7.81 -27.68
C GLN A 507 -9.76 8.07 -29.13
N ARG A 508 -8.47 8.30 -29.42
CA ARG A 508 -7.96 8.44 -30.79
C ARG A 508 -8.23 7.18 -31.62
N LYS A 509 -7.97 5.99 -31.04
CA LYS A 509 -8.21 4.71 -31.70
C LYS A 509 -9.71 4.48 -31.99
N LEU A 510 -10.59 4.82 -31.05
CA LEU A 510 -12.04 4.76 -31.26
C LEU A 510 -12.50 5.69 -32.40
N GLU A 511 -11.99 6.91 -32.45
CA GLU A 511 -12.35 7.85 -33.52
C GLU A 511 -11.78 7.41 -34.88
N GLU A 512 -10.56 6.84 -34.91
CA GLU A 512 -9.96 6.28 -36.12
C GLU A 512 -10.79 5.11 -36.67
N TYR A 513 -11.23 4.19 -35.80
CA TYR A 513 -12.17 3.13 -36.17
C TYR A 513 -13.48 3.68 -36.75
N LYS A 514 -14.05 4.68 -36.08
CA LYS A 514 -15.30 5.32 -36.48
C LYS A 514 -15.20 6.00 -37.85
N GLN A 515 -14.11 6.71 -38.13
CA GLN A 515 -13.91 7.37 -39.44
C GLN A 515 -13.77 6.33 -40.56
N THR A 516 -12.99 5.28 -40.35
CA THR A 516 -12.87 4.18 -41.32
C THR A 516 -14.22 3.50 -41.57
N LEU A 517 -15.02 3.26 -40.51
CA LEU A 517 -16.35 2.69 -40.66
C LEU A 517 -17.29 3.60 -41.50
N LEU A 518 -17.23 4.92 -41.28
CA LEU A 518 -17.99 5.90 -42.06
C LEU A 518 -17.58 5.92 -43.54
N GLU A 519 -16.28 5.90 -43.84
CA GLU A 519 -15.75 5.86 -45.21
C GLU A 519 -16.19 4.59 -45.95
N VAL A 520 -16.13 3.44 -45.26
CA VAL A 520 -16.54 2.14 -45.81
C VAL A 520 -18.04 2.14 -46.12
N ILE A 521 -18.87 2.64 -45.20
CA ILE A 521 -20.33 2.73 -45.38
C ILE A 521 -20.71 3.75 -46.46
N ALA A 522 -19.91 4.80 -46.65
CA ALA A 522 -20.10 5.75 -47.74
C ALA A 522 -19.77 5.15 -49.13
N GLY A 523 -18.86 4.17 -49.19
CA GLY A 523 -18.46 3.46 -50.42
C GLY A 523 -19.31 2.22 -50.76
N GLU A 524 -19.82 1.51 -49.76
CA GLU A 524 -20.65 0.31 -49.90
C GLU A 524 -21.98 0.43 -49.13
N ALA A 525 -23.10 0.48 -49.85
CA ALA A 525 -24.44 0.54 -49.24
C ALA A 525 -24.84 -0.73 -48.46
N THR A 526 -24.20 -1.86 -48.76
CA THR A 526 -24.33 -3.13 -48.03
C THR A 526 -22.94 -3.74 -47.88
N LEU A 527 -22.47 -3.85 -46.63
CA LEU A 527 -21.12 -4.32 -46.32
C LEU A 527 -20.94 -5.78 -46.75
N SER A 528 -19.95 -6.04 -47.62
CA SER A 528 -19.60 -7.41 -48.03
C SER A 528 -18.91 -8.18 -46.89
N GLU A 529 -18.95 -9.52 -46.93
CA GLU A 529 -18.26 -10.36 -45.94
C GLU A 529 -16.74 -10.11 -45.91
N THR A 530 -16.14 -9.78 -47.06
CA THR A 530 -14.73 -9.41 -47.19
C THR A 530 -14.44 -8.07 -46.49
N THR A 531 -15.33 -7.08 -46.65
CA THR A 531 -15.25 -5.76 -46.02
C THR A 531 -15.40 -5.86 -44.50
N LEU A 532 -16.34 -6.67 -44.02
CA LEU A 532 -16.54 -6.93 -42.58
C LEU A 532 -15.34 -7.63 -41.94
N ASN A 533 -14.71 -8.56 -42.65
CA ASN A 533 -13.47 -9.20 -42.19
C ASN A 533 -12.30 -8.20 -42.19
N GLY A 534 -12.25 -7.27 -43.15
CA GLY A 534 -11.29 -6.16 -43.18
C GLY A 534 -11.44 -5.21 -41.98
N LEU A 535 -12.68 -4.80 -41.65
CA LEU A 535 -12.99 -3.97 -40.49
C LEU A 535 -12.64 -4.68 -39.17
N ARG A 536 -12.92 -5.99 -39.04
CA ARG A 536 -12.51 -6.78 -37.87
C ARG A 536 -10.99 -6.87 -37.72
N ASN A 537 -10.26 -6.99 -38.83
CA ASN A 537 -8.79 -6.99 -38.79
C ASN A 537 -8.25 -5.60 -38.40
N PHE A 538 -8.89 -4.53 -38.85
CA PHE A 538 -8.54 -3.16 -38.50
C PHE A 538 -8.84 -2.83 -37.03
N GLN A 539 -10.01 -3.23 -36.53
CA GLN A 539 -10.38 -3.17 -35.11
C GLN A 539 -9.33 -3.88 -34.23
N ARG A 540 -8.91 -5.08 -34.64
CA ARG A 540 -7.86 -5.85 -33.98
C ARG A 540 -6.50 -5.15 -34.04
N SER A 541 -6.15 -4.50 -35.16
CA SER A 541 -4.88 -3.74 -35.26
C SER A 541 -4.88 -2.48 -34.38
N LEU A 542 -6.05 -1.87 -34.14
CA LEU A 542 -6.18 -0.76 -33.20
C LEU A 542 -6.19 -1.24 -31.73
N GLY A 543 -6.43 -2.53 -31.51
CA GLY A 543 -6.51 -3.15 -30.17
C GLY A 543 -7.84 -2.88 -29.46
N LEU A 544 -8.92 -2.67 -30.21
CA LEU A 544 -10.27 -2.40 -29.67
C LEU A 544 -11.06 -3.72 -29.53
N ARG A 545 -11.81 -3.88 -28.44
CA ARG A 545 -12.71 -5.02 -28.22
C ARG A 545 -14.02 -4.81 -28.97
N ASP A 546 -14.75 -5.91 -29.20
CA ASP A 546 -16.05 -5.86 -29.88
C ASP A 546 -17.04 -4.95 -29.14
N GLU A 547 -16.99 -4.93 -27.80
CA GLU A 547 -17.78 -4.06 -26.93
C GLU A 547 -17.45 -2.58 -27.11
N ASP A 548 -16.18 -2.24 -27.39
CA ASP A 548 -15.70 -0.86 -27.53
C ASP A 548 -16.26 -0.20 -28.80
N VAL A 549 -16.45 -0.99 -29.86
CA VAL A 549 -16.96 -0.53 -31.17
C VAL A 549 -18.46 -0.76 -31.37
N ALA A 550 -19.08 -1.62 -30.57
CA ALA A 550 -20.50 -1.99 -30.70
C ALA A 550 -21.43 -0.77 -30.71
N SER A 551 -21.18 0.22 -29.83
CA SER A 551 -21.99 1.44 -29.75
C SER A 551 -21.81 2.36 -30.98
N ILE A 552 -20.62 2.37 -31.58
CA ILE A 552 -20.29 3.12 -32.79
C ILE A 552 -20.97 2.45 -33.99
N GLU A 553 -20.85 1.14 -34.10
CA GLU A 553 -21.47 0.33 -35.14
C GLU A 553 -23.00 0.40 -35.09
N GLU A 554 -23.59 0.21 -33.91
CA GLU A 554 -25.05 0.29 -33.73
C GLU A 554 -25.58 1.68 -34.11
N ARG A 555 -24.86 2.74 -33.73
CA ARG A 555 -25.28 4.11 -34.05
C ARG A 555 -25.16 4.44 -35.54
N ILE A 556 -24.13 3.96 -36.22
CA ILE A 556 -23.88 4.29 -37.64
C ILE A 556 -24.66 3.35 -38.56
N ILE A 557 -24.68 2.05 -38.28
CA ILE A 557 -25.38 1.03 -39.08
C ILE A 557 -26.89 1.05 -38.77
N GLY A 558 -27.29 1.30 -37.51
CA GLY A 558 -28.69 1.37 -37.09
C GLY A 558 -29.46 2.57 -37.65
N GLN A 559 -28.77 3.67 -37.98
CA GLN A 559 -29.39 4.86 -38.59
C GLN A 559 -29.75 4.69 -40.08
N GLN A 560 -29.40 3.57 -40.72
CA GLN A 560 -29.71 3.31 -42.13
C GLN A 560 -31.02 2.52 -42.37
N LYS A 561 -31.80 2.19 -41.33
CA LYS A 561 -33.12 1.56 -41.54
C LYS A 561 -34.20 2.62 -41.87
N PRO A 562 -34.89 2.56 -43.01
CA PRO A 562 -35.97 3.51 -43.33
C PRO A 562 -37.23 3.24 -42.49
N THR A 563 -37.79 4.30 -41.92
CA THR A 563 -39.11 4.35 -41.27
C THR A 563 -40.24 4.01 -42.25
N VAL A 564 -41.00 2.95 -41.98
CA VAL A 564 -42.35 2.73 -42.52
C VAL A 564 -43.33 2.72 -41.36
N ALA A 565 -44.33 3.60 -41.44
CA ALA A 565 -45.42 3.73 -40.48
C ALA A 565 -46.40 2.56 -40.57
N VAL A 566 -46.81 1.99 -39.43
CA VAL A 566 -47.98 1.09 -39.33
C VAL A 566 -48.75 1.36 -38.02
N GLU A 567 -50.05 1.62 -38.19
CA GLU A 567 -51.08 1.78 -37.16
C GLU A 567 -51.52 0.44 -36.49
N PRO A 568 -52.27 0.45 -35.36
CA PRO A 568 -52.23 -0.60 -34.35
C PRO A 568 -53.34 -1.67 -34.47
N LYS A 569 -53.03 -2.92 -34.08
CA LYS A 569 -53.89 -3.97 -33.43
C LYS A 569 -53.30 -5.39 -33.63
N PRO A 570 -53.75 -6.43 -32.89
CA PRO A 570 -54.17 -6.53 -31.49
C PRO A 570 -53.35 -7.60 -30.73
N VAL A 571 -53.38 -7.56 -29.39
CA VAL A 571 -52.74 -8.55 -28.51
C VAL A 571 -53.54 -9.85 -28.47
N SER A 572 -52.89 -10.99 -28.62
CA SER A 572 -53.29 -12.30 -28.06
C SER A 572 -52.09 -13.27 -27.99
N PRO A 573 -52.10 -14.22 -27.04
CA PRO A 573 -50.94 -14.51 -26.20
C PRO A 573 -50.35 -15.90 -26.46
N GLU A 574 -49.03 -16.00 -26.61
CA GLU A 574 -48.31 -17.26 -26.43
C GLU A 574 -47.06 -17.06 -25.57
N GLN A 575 -46.93 -18.00 -24.65
CA GLN A 575 -46.15 -17.95 -23.42
C GLN A 575 -44.67 -18.23 -23.69
N ASN A 576 -43.80 -17.53 -22.97
CA ASN A 576 -42.49 -18.07 -22.60
C ASN A 576 -42.28 -17.88 -21.09
N PRO A 577 -42.27 -18.95 -20.28
CA PRO A 577 -42.24 -18.86 -18.83
C PRO A 577 -40.79 -18.74 -18.36
N ALA A 578 -40.37 -17.51 -18.03
CA ALA A 578 -39.16 -17.27 -17.23
C ALA A 578 -39.45 -16.18 -16.20
N ASN A 579 -40.01 -16.61 -15.06
CA ASN A 579 -40.07 -15.91 -13.78
C ASN A 579 -40.39 -14.40 -13.82
N GLN A 580 -41.66 -14.06 -14.10
CA GLN A 580 -42.23 -12.82 -13.56
C GLN A 580 -42.45 -13.02 -12.05
N PHE A 581 -41.47 -12.61 -11.25
CA PHE A 581 -41.67 -12.50 -9.80
C PHE A 581 -42.59 -11.32 -9.54
N GLU A 582 -43.71 -11.57 -8.85
CA GLU A 582 -44.62 -10.52 -8.44
C GLU A 582 -44.10 -9.87 -7.14
N LEU A 583 -43.94 -8.54 -7.14
CA LEU A 583 -43.66 -7.78 -5.93
C LEU A 583 -44.93 -7.76 -5.07
N VAL A 584 -44.92 -8.54 -3.98
CA VAL A 584 -46.02 -8.55 -3.02
C VAL A 584 -45.77 -7.48 -1.96
N VAL A 585 -46.57 -6.41 -2.00
CA VAL A 585 -46.49 -5.31 -1.02
C VAL A 585 -47.50 -5.54 0.09
N ASN A 586 -47.03 -6.04 1.23
CA ASN A 586 -47.86 -6.23 2.42
C ASN A 586 -47.79 -5.00 3.32
N ARG A 587 -48.86 -4.20 3.34
CA ARG A 587 -48.95 -3.02 4.22
C ARG A 587 -49.64 -3.39 5.52
N THR A 588 -49.03 -3.01 6.64
CA THR A 588 -49.64 -3.13 7.96
C THR A 588 -49.70 -1.75 8.61
N GLN A 589 -50.80 -1.46 9.30
CA GLN A 589 -50.91 -0.26 10.12
C GLN A 589 -50.48 -0.60 11.54
N LYS A 590 -49.61 0.24 12.10
CA LYS A 590 -49.15 0.19 13.48
C LYS A 590 -49.22 1.58 14.09
N THR A 591 -49.18 1.64 15.41
CA THR A 591 -49.14 2.90 16.17
C THR A 591 -47.78 3.02 16.83
N ALA A 592 -47.17 4.20 16.73
CA ALA A 592 -45.93 4.55 17.41
C ALA A 592 -46.19 5.70 18.38
N GLN A 593 -45.52 5.68 19.53
CA GLN A 593 -45.51 6.83 20.43
C GLN A 593 -44.45 7.82 19.96
N TYR A 594 -44.75 9.11 20.04
CA TYR A 594 -43.82 10.16 19.67
C TYR A 594 -43.97 11.38 20.58
N TYR A 595 -42.89 12.12 20.70
CA TYR A 595 -42.79 13.41 21.35
C TYR A 595 -42.65 14.50 20.29
N VAL A 596 -43.27 15.65 20.49
CA VAL A 596 -43.16 16.80 19.57
C VAL A 596 -42.38 17.90 20.27
N GLU A 597 -41.23 18.26 19.71
CA GLU A 597 -40.49 19.45 20.14
C GLU A 597 -40.91 20.65 19.29
N ASP A 598 -41.34 21.72 19.94
CA ASP A 598 -41.68 22.98 19.27
C ASP A 598 -40.40 23.83 19.11
N LEU A 599 -40.03 24.11 17.86
CA LEU A 599 -38.88 24.95 17.52
C LEU A 599 -39.26 26.41 17.27
N GLY A 600 -40.54 26.76 17.46
CA GLY A 600 -41.11 28.07 17.23
C GLY A 600 -41.58 28.28 15.78
N ASN A 601 -42.40 29.33 15.57
CA ASN A 601 -42.95 29.71 14.26
C ASN A 601 -43.70 28.58 13.53
N GLY A 602 -44.31 27.66 14.28
CA GLY A 602 -45.04 26.51 13.73
C GLY A 602 -44.14 25.40 13.18
N ILE A 603 -42.82 25.47 13.40
CA ILE A 603 -41.86 24.43 13.02
C ILE A 603 -41.74 23.47 14.21
N THR A 604 -41.97 22.18 13.95
CA THR A 604 -41.89 21.13 14.97
C THR A 604 -40.90 20.04 14.57
N LEU A 605 -40.36 19.36 15.57
CA LEU A 605 -39.50 18.18 15.43
C LEU A 605 -40.19 16.99 16.11
N GLU A 606 -40.71 16.07 15.31
CA GLU A 606 -41.34 14.83 15.79
C GLU A 606 -40.30 13.76 16.10
N MET A 607 -40.32 13.24 17.33
CA MET A 607 -39.33 12.34 17.90
C MET A 607 -40.02 11.04 18.32
N VAL A 608 -39.80 9.95 17.59
CA VAL A 608 -40.43 8.65 17.80
C VAL A 608 -39.74 7.89 18.93
N LEU A 609 -40.53 7.34 19.85
CA LEU A 609 -40.05 6.50 20.94
C LEU A 609 -39.71 5.10 20.43
N ILE A 610 -38.44 4.74 20.51
CA ILE A 610 -37.91 3.43 20.14
C ILE A 610 -37.82 2.56 21.40
N PRO A 611 -38.49 1.40 21.45
CA PRO A 611 -38.47 0.55 22.64
C PRO A 611 -37.08 -0.01 22.91
N GLU A 612 -36.82 -0.39 24.16
CA GLU A 612 -35.63 -1.19 24.46
C GLU A 612 -35.74 -2.59 23.81
N GLY A 613 -34.58 -3.19 23.50
CA GLY A 613 -34.53 -4.53 22.95
C GLY A 613 -33.12 -4.92 22.53
N SER A 614 -33.00 -6.09 21.91
CA SER A 614 -31.73 -6.60 21.40
C SER A 614 -31.84 -6.96 19.93
N PHE A 615 -30.76 -6.79 19.19
CA PHE A 615 -30.70 -7.17 17.77
C PHE A 615 -29.29 -7.58 17.36
N MET A 616 -29.20 -8.31 16.25
CA MET A 616 -27.91 -8.60 15.61
C MET A 616 -27.52 -7.43 14.71
N MET A 617 -26.46 -6.73 15.08
CA MET A 617 -25.86 -5.63 14.31
C MET A 617 -24.88 -6.18 13.27
N GLY A 618 -24.90 -5.62 12.06
CA GLY A 618 -24.12 -6.10 10.91
C GLY A 618 -24.90 -7.05 9.99
N SER A 619 -24.25 -7.55 8.93
CA SER A 619 -24.89 -8.40 7.92
C SER A 619 -24.42 -9.86 7.98
N PRO A 620 -25.31 -10.84 7.73
CA PRO A 620 -24.93 -12.25 7.69
C PRO A 620 -24.06 -12.55 6.46
N GLU A 621 -23.35 -13.68 6.46
CA GLU A 621 -22.37 -14.03 5.40
C GLU A 621 -22.99 -14.21 4.01
N ASP A 622 -24.27 -14.54 3.95
CA ASP A 622 -25.05 -14.76 2.74
C ASP A 622 -25.85 -13.54 2.28
N GLU A 623 -25.79 -12.42 3.00
CA GLU A 623 -26.46 -11.18 2.57
C GLU A 623 -25.82 -10.64 1.27
N LEU A 624 -26.65 -10.45 0.25
CA LEU A 624 -26.19 -10.01 -1.07
C LEU A 624 -25.51 -8.63 -1.00
N GLU A 625 -24.38 -8.49 -1.70
CA GLU A 625 -23.59 -7.24 -1.76
C GLU A 625 -23.16 -6.69 -0.39
N ARG A 626 -23.03 -7.55 0.63
CA ARG A 626 -22.40 -7.20 1.91
C ARG A 626 -20.96 -6.75 1.73
N VAL A 627 -20.49 -5.87 2.61
CA VAL A 627 -19.07 -5.47 2.67
C VAL A 627 -18.42 -5.90 3.99
N LYS A 628 -17.09 -6.08 4.00
CA LYS A 628 -16.35 -6.62 5.15
C LYS A 628 -16.49 -5.78 6.43
N SER A 629 -16.70 -4.47 6.32
CA SER A 629 -16.85 -3.57 7.47
C SER A 629 -18.15 -3.74 8.26
N GLU A 630 -19.08 -4.53 7.73
CA GLU A 630 -20.35 -4.89 8.37
C GLU A 630 -20.23 -6.16 9.24
N SER A 631 -19.02 -6.70 9.38
CA SER A 631 -18.71 -7.93 10.13
C SER A 631 -17.76 -7.66 11.30
N PRO A 632 -17.70 -8.55 12.31
CA PRO A 632 -18.61 -9.68 12.52
C PRO A 632 -20.01 -9.22 12.97
N GLN A 633 -21.02 -10.04 12.67
CA GLN A 633 -22.33 -9.87 13.30
C GLN A 633 -22.22 -10.10 14.81
N HIS A 634 -22.81 -9.20 15.60
CA HIS A 634 -22.77 -9.28 17.05
C HIS A 634 -24.10 -8.79 17.67
N LEU A 635 -24.40 -9.29 18.86
CA LEU A 635 -25.62 -8.94 19.59
C LEU A 635 -25.43 -7.60 20.31
N VAL A 636 -26.35 -6.66 20.12
CA VAL A 636 -26.35 -5.35 20.78
C VAL A 636 -27.66 -5.15 21.53
N ASN A 637 -27.57 -4.67 22.77
CA ASN A 637 -28.70 -4.33 23.63
C ASN A 637 -28.93 -2.83 23.61
N ILE A 638 -30.08 -2.40 23.11
CA ILE A 638 -30.46 -1.00 22.97
C ILE A 638 -31.42 -0.62 24.10
N LYS A 639 -31.10 0.46 24.81
CA LYS A 639 -32.01 1.09 25.78
C LYS A 639 -33.05 1.93 25.06
N GLN A 640 -34.17 2.18 25.72
CA GLN A 640 -35.22 3.04 25.17
C GLN A 640 -34.69 4.46 24.91
N PHE A 641 -35.01 5.01 23.75
CA PHE A 641 -34.62 6.37 23.33
C PHE A 641 -35.63 6.94 22.35
N CYS A 642 -35.56 8.24 22.10
CA CYS A 642 -36.34 8.91 21.07
C CYS A 642 -35.44 9.29 19.89
N ILE A 643 -35.89 9.08 18.65
CA ILE A 643 -35.17 9.45 17.41
C ILE A 643 -36.08 10.26 16.48
N GLY A 644 -35.52 11.18 15.72
CA GLY A 644 -36.25 11.95 14.72
C GLY A 644 -37.01 11.05 13.75
N LYS A 645 -38.32 11.29 13.61
CA LYS A 645 -39.21 10.58 12.67
C LYS A 645 -38.70 10.64 11.22
N TYR A 646 -38.07 11.76 10.89
CA TYR A 646 -37.44 12.11 9.62
C TYR A 646 -35.99 12.56 9.84
N PRO A 647 -35.14 12.59 8.79
CA PRO A 647 -33.94 13.41 8.81
C PRO A 647 -34.29 14.87 9.08
N VAL A 648 -33.37 15.61 9.70
CA VAL A 648 -33.60 17.03 10.03
C VAL A 648 -33.90 17.80 8.74
N THR A 649 -35.03 18.52 8.70
CA THR A 649 -35.43 19.28 7.51
C THR A 649 -34.71 20.61 7.41
N GLN A 650 -34.71 21.21 6.23
CA GLN A 650 -34.15 22.55 6.03
C GLN A 650 -34.84 23.62 6.88
N ALA A 651 -36.15 23.51 7.11
CA ALA A 651 -36.86 24.40 8.02
C ALA A 651 -36.40 24.25 9.48
N GLN A 652 -36.27 23.00 9.96
CA GLN A 652 -35.78 22.71 11.31
C GLN A 652 -34.33 23.17 11.49
N TRP A 653 -33.49 22.97 10.48
CA TRP A 653 -32.12 23.50 10.42
C TRP A 653 -32.09 25.01 10.66
N LYS A 654 -32.83 25.78 9.85
CA LYS A 654 -32.90 27.24 9.97
C LYS A 654 -33.38 27.69 11.35
N ALA A 655 -34.39 27.03 11.91
CA ALA A 655 -34.92 27.35 13.24
C ALA A 655 -33.87 27.18 14.34
N VAL A 656 -33.13 26.06 14.35
CA VAL A 656 -32.10 25.80 15.37
C VAL A 656 -30.83 26.62 15.14
N VAL A 657 -30.45 26.88 13.89
CA VAL A 657 -29.29 27.75 13.57
C VAL A 657 -29.55 29.21 13.99
N ALA A 658 -30.80 29.65 14.07
CA ALA A 658 -31.14 30.96 14.61
C ALA A 658 -30.98 31.06 16.14
N LEU A 659 -30.90 29.93 16.85
CA LEU A 659 -30.64 29.90 18.29
C LEU A 659 -29.20 30.32 18.61
N PRO A 660 -28.92 30.80 19.84
CA PRO A 660 -27.58 31.20 20.26
C PRO A 660 -26.55 30.11 19.99
N GLN A 661 -25.44 30.51 19.35
CA GLN A 661 -24.29 29.64 19.09
C GLN A 661 -23.74 29.05 20.38
N VAL A 662 -23.33 27.77 20.32
CA VAL A 662 -22.65 27.09 21.43
C VAL A 662 -21.14 27.01 21.16
N ASN A 663 -20.72 26.32 20.11
CA ASN A 663 -19.30 26.09 19.82
C ASN A 663 -18.86 26.74 18.51
N LYS A 664 -19.63 26.57 17.42
CA LYS A 664 -19.26 27.08 16.09
C LYS A 664 -20.40 27.81 15.38
N LYS A 665 -20.03 28.69 14.46
CA LYS A 665 -20.97 29.32 13.52
C LYS A 665 -21.40 28.30 12.48
N LEU A 666 -22.69 28.29 12.16
CA LEU A 666 -23.28 27.44 11.13
C LEU A 666 -23.74 28.29 9.94
N ASP A 667 -23.66 27.72 8.74
CA ASP A 667 -24.36 28.27 7.58
C ASP A 667 -25.87 28.03 7.74
N VAL A 668 -26.67 29.06 7.50
CA VAL A 668 -28.13 29.00 7.58
C VAL A 668 -28.72 28.20 6.41
N ASN A 669 -28.05 28.18 5.26
CA ASN A 669 -28.58 27.58 4.03
C ASN A 669 -27.55 26.66 3.31
N PRO A 670 -27.07 25.57 3.94
CA PRO A 670 -26.03 24.71 3.36
C PRO A 670 -26.53 23.87 2.16
N SER A 671 -27.80 23.47 2.15
CA SER A 671 -28.36 22.54 1.14
C SER A 671 -28.32 23.07 -0.29
N LYS A 672 -28.20 22.20 -1.29
CA LYS A 672 -28.23 22.60 -2.72
C LYS A 672 -29.63 23.06 -3.12
N SER A 673 -30.65 22.27 -2.80
CA SER A 673 -32.07 22.64 -2.97
C SER A 673 -32.51 23.56 -1.83
N LYS A 674 -33.45 24.47 -2.11
CA LYS A 674 -33.99 25.43 -1.14
C LYS A 674 -35.48 25.17 -0.90
N GLU A 675 -35.77 24.01 -0.32
CA GLU A 675 -37.13 23.55 -0.03
C GLU A 675 -37.22 23.13 1.44
N ASP A 676 -38.15 23.75 2.17
CA ASP A 676 -38.21 23.69 3.63
C ASP A 676 -38.45 22.28 4.20
N GLN A 677 -39.18 21.42 3.48
CA GLN A 677 -39.51 20.05 3.88
C GLN A 677 -38.55 18.99 3.34
N ARG A 678 -37.53 19.39 2.58
CA ARG A 678 -36.43 18.47 2.22
C ARG A 678 -35.46 18.32 3.38
N PRO A 679 -34.71 17.20 3.45
CA PRO A 679 -33.66 17.06 4.43
C PRO A 679 -32.59 18.16 4.25
N VAL A 680 -31.98 18.57 5.35
CA VAL A 680 -30.75 19.35 5.30
C VAL A 680 -29.61 18.44 4.81
N GLU A 681 -28.87 18.92 3.81
CA GLU A 681 -27.71 18.23 3.24
C GLU A 681 -26.54 19.21 3.16
N SER A 682 -25.35 18.73 2.74
CA SER A 682 -24.13 19.53 2.72
C SER A 682 -23.73 20.04 4.10
N VAL A 683 -23.98 19.24 5.13
CA VAL A 683 -23.56 19.52 6.51
C VAL A 683 -22.46 18.57 6.94
N SER A 684 -21.43 19.13 7.57
CA SER A 684 -20.34 18.33 8.16
C SER A 684 -20.81 17.66 9.45
N TRP A 685 -20.03 16.69 9.95
CA TRP A 685 -20.34 16.05 11.22
C TRP A 685 -20.36 17.09 12.37
N TYR A 686 -19.40 18.02 12.37
CA TYR A 686 -19.34 19.09 13.37
C TYR A 686 -20.52 20.06 13.29
N ASP A 687 -21.06 20.28 12.08
CA ASP A 687 -22.26 21.10 11.90
C ASP A 687 -23.48 20.45 12.56
N ALA A 688 -23.62 19.14 12.39
CA ALA A 688 -24.69 18.36 13.00
C ALA A 688 -24.57 18.29 14.54
N VAL A 689 -23.36 18.18 15.07
CA VAL A 689 -23.10 18.21 16.53
C VAL A 689 -23.38 19.59 17.13
N GLU A 690 -23.04 20.67 16.43
CA GLU A 690 -23.39 22.03 16.86
C GLU A 690 -24.91 22.24 16.85
N PHE A 691 -25.62 21.75 15.82
CA PHE A 691 -27.08 21.76 15.80
C PHE A 691 -27.64 21.07 17.04
N CYS A 692 -27.16 19.85 17.36
CA CYS A 692 -27.58 19.12 18.56
C CYS A 692 -27.29 19.91 19.84
N SER A 693 -26.12 20.56 19.93
CA SER A 693 -25.71 21.36 21.09
C SER A 693 -26.63 22.56 21.31
N ARG A 694 -27.01 23.26 20.24
CA ARG A 694 -27.97 24.39 20.30
C ARG A 694 -29.35 23.92 20.73
N LEU A 695 -29.84 22.85 20.11
CA LEU A 695 -31.13 22.26 20.45
C LEU A 695 -31.18 21.79 21.90
N ALA A 696 -30.12 21.13 22.37
CA ALA A 696 -30.01 20.67 23.75
C ALA A 696 -30.01 21.83 24.75
N ARG A 697 -29.28 22.92 24.45
CA ARG A 697 -29.23 24.11 25.30
C ARG A 697 -30.57 24.82 25.40
N HIS A 698 -31.33 24.85 24.30
CA HIS A 698 -32.63 25.50 24.21
C HIS A 698 -33.72 24.70 24.95
N THR A 699 -33.80 23.40 24.68
CA THR A 699 -34.84 22.49 25.20
C THR A 699 -34.55 21.96 26.60
N LYS A 700 -33.29 22.07 27.06
CA LYS A 700 -32.77 21.41 28.28
C LYS A 700 -32.83 19.88 28.23
N ARG A 701 -32.94 19.29 27.04
CA ARG A 701 -32.84 17.85 26.79
C ARG A 701 -31.50 17.52 26.16
N GLN A 702 -30.99 16.30 26.37
CA GLN A 702 -29.69 15.90 25.84
C GLN A 702 -29.79 15.40 24.39
N TYR A 703 -30.07 16.32 23.47
CA TYR A 703 -30.04 16.02 22.03
C TYR A 703 -28.63 15.74 21.54
N ARG A 704 -28.49 14.70 20.72
CA ARG A 704 -27.22 14.28 20.09
C ARG A 704 -27.50 13.57 18.76
N LEU A 705 -26.43 13.25 18.02
CA LEU A 705 -26.50 12.28 16.93
C LEU A 705 -26.80 10.87 17.49
N PRO A 706 -27.48 10.00 16.73
CA PRO A 706 -27.61 8.59 17.09
C PRO A 706 -26.22 7.95 17.20
N SER A 707 -26.07 6.99 18.11
CA SER A 707 -25.02 6.00 17.91
C SER A 707 -25.34 5.19 16.66
N GLU A 708 -24.32 4.60 16.08
CA GLU A 708 -24.49 3.75 14.93
C GLU A 708 -25.39 2.54 15.23
N ALA A 709 -25.22 1.96 16.43
CA ALA A 709 -26.04 0.86 16.90
C ALA A 709 -27.52 1.26 17.06
N GLU A 710 -27.79 2.44 17.62
CA GLU A 710 -29.14 3.01 17.70
C GLU A 710 -29.74 3.21 16.31
N TRP A 711 -28.95 3.72 15.36
CA TRP A 711 -29.42 3.94 13.98
C TRP A 711 -29.78 2.62 13.30
N GLU A 712 -28.93 1.59 13.37
CA GLU A 712 -29.20 0.30 12.72
C GLU A 712 -30.40 -0.40 13.36
N TYR A 713 -30.50 -0.39 14.69
CA TYR A 713 -31.65 -0.93 15.42
C TYR A 713 -32.95 -0.25 14.98
N ALA A 714 -32.92 1.08 14.95
CA ALA A 714 -34.03 1.90 14.52
C ALA A 714 -34.41 1.64 13.06
N CYS A 715 -33.43 1.46 12.17
CA CYS A 715 -33.61 1.17 10.75
C CYS A 715 -34.31 -0.18 10.54
N ARG A 716 -33.77 -1.24 11.15
CA ARG A 716 -34.28 -2.62 11.06
C ARG A 716 -35.68 -2.76 11.65
N ALA A 717 -35.98 -2.07 12.75
CA ALA A 717 -37.26 -2.15 13.43
C ALA A 717 -37.76 -3.61 13.64
N GLY A 718 -36.83 -4.50 13.98
CA GLY A 718 -37.08 -5.93 14.22
C GLY A 718 -36.89 -6.85 13.01
N THR A 719 -36.58 -6.34 11.81
CA THR A 719 -36.27 -7.19 10.65
C THR A 719 -34.81 -7.64 10.64
N THR A 720 -34.57 -8.83 10.09
CA THR A 720 -33.24 -9.36 9.81
C THR A 720 -32.84 -9.25 8.34
N THR A 721 -33.78 -8.88 7.49
CA THR A 721 -33.60 -8.68 6.05
C THR A 721 -32.77 -7.42 5.74
N PRO A 722 -32.20 -7.29 4.54
CA PRO A 722 -31.40 -6.12 4.14
C PRO A 722 -32.16 -4.79 4.30
N PHE A 723 -33.47 -4.78 4.04
CA PHE A 723 -34.33 -3.61 4.20
C PHE A 723 -35.50 -3.91 5.15
N HIS A 724 -36.06 -2.91 5.82
CA HIS A 724 -37.19 -3.08 6.74
C HIS A 724 -38.48 -3.56 6.05
N PHE A 725 -38.53 -3.51 4.71
CA PHE A 725 -39.64 -4.02 3.89
C PHE A 725 -39.29 -5.33 3.15
N GLY A 726 -38.13 -5.93 3.39
CA GLY A 726 -37.79 -7.29 2.93
C GLY A 726 -36.43 -7.40 2.23
N GLU A 727 -36.34 -8.37 1.30
CA GLU A 727 -35.12 -8.80 0.61
C GLU A 727 -34.67 -7.87 -0.53
N THR A 728 -35.49 -6.88 -0.89
CA THR A 728 -35.20 -5.98 -2.02
C THR A 728 -35.80 -4.61 -1.82
N ILE A 729 -35.30 -3.64 -2.60
CA ILE A 729 -35.72 -2.23 -2.63
C ILE A 729 -36.22 -1.83 -4.02
N THR A 730 -37.10 -0.83 -4.05
CA THR A 730 -37.58 -0.16 -5.28
C THR A 730 -37.61 1.35 -5.04
N THR A 731 -37.43 2.13 -6.10
CA THR A 731 -37.48 3.59 -6.05
C THR A 731 -38.87 4.15 -5.75
N ASP A 732 -39.89 3.30 -5.69
CA ASP A 732 -41.23 3.66 -5.21
C ASP A 732 -41.31 3.76 -3.69
N PHE A 733 -40.34 3.19 -2.96
CA PHE A 733 -40.32 3.13 -1.50
C PHE A 733 -39.16 3.91 -0.87
N ALA A 734 -38.16 4.28 -1.66
CA ALA A 734 -37.01 5.04 -1.21
C ALA A 734 -36.41 5.88 -2.34
N ASN A 735 -35.71 6.95 -1.98
CA ASN A 735 -34.99 7.78 -2.95
C ASN A 735 -33.52 7.37 -3.03
N TYR A 736 -33.14 6.70 -4.12
CA TYR A 736 -31.77 6.28 -4.43
C TYR A 736 -31.58 6.23 -5.94
N ARG A 737 -30.37 5.92 -6.42
CA ARG A 737 -30.12 5.70 -7.85
C ARG A 737 -30.59 4.32 -8.27
N GLY A 738 -31.83 4.25 -8.79
CA GLY A 738 -32.43 3.02 -9.30
C GLY A 738 -32.06 2.67 -10.75
N THR A 739 -31.20 3.46 -11.40
CA THR A 739 -30.70 3.19 -12.76
C THR A 739 -29.32 2.53 -12.70
N ASP A 740 -28.97 1.80 -13.76
CA ASP A 740 -27.61 1.26 -13.86
C ASP A 740 -26.58 2.38 -13.95
N ASP A 741 -25.36 2.04 -13.55
CA ASP A 741 -24.18 2.87 -13.77
C ASP A 741 -23.23 2.18 -14.75
N GLU A 742 -22.62 2.98 -15.63
CA GLU A 742 -21.76 2.51 -16.74
C GLU A 742 -20.53 1.73 -16.21
N GLU A 743 -20.20 1.90 -14.93
CA GLU A 743 -19.10 1.28 -14.20
C GLU A 743 -19.50 -0.06 -13.51
N TYR A 744 -20.27 -0.91 -14.20
CA TYR A 744 -20.56 -2.31 -13.82
C TYR A 744 -21.47 -2.56 -12.59
N LYS A 745 -22.34 -1.63 -12.16
CA LYS A 745 -23.27 -1.93 -11.05
C LYS A 745 -24.72 -1.58 -11.37
N SER A 746 -25.62 -2.49 -11.01
CA SER A 746 -27.03 -2.39 -11.37
C SER A 746 -27.81 -1.47 -10.44
N GLY A 747 -28.83 -0.81 -11.00
CA GLY A 747 -29.83 -0.05 -10.23
C GLY A 747 -30.85 -0.93 -9.50
N SER A 748 -30.77 -2.25 -9.65
CA SER A 748 -31.52 -3.25 -8.90
C SER A 748 -30.69 -3.89 -7.80
N TYR A 749 -31.33 -4.35 -6.73
CA TYR A 749 -30.73 -5.20 -5.72
C TYR A 749 -31.44 -6.55 -5.67
N GLY A 750 -30.67 -7.64 -5.70
CA GLY A 750 -31.23 -9.00 -5.73
C GLY A 750 -32.20 -9.20 -6.89
N ARG A 751 -33.45 -9.56 -6.57
CA ARG A 751 -34.53 -9.75 -7.55
C ARG A 751 -35.42 -8.52 -7.73
N GLY A 752 -35.03 -7.37 -7.17
CA GLY A 752 -35.77 -6.12 -7.30
C GLY A 752 -35.77 -5.55 -8.70
N PRO A 753 -36.76 -4.71 -9.05
CA PRO A 753 -36.77 -4.00 -10.31
C PRO A 753 -35.73 -2.87 -10.28
N LYS A 754 -35.25 -2.49 -11.47
CA LYS A 754 -34.64 -1.18 -11.66
C LYS A 754 -35.72 -0.11 -11.51
N GLY A 755 -35.30 1.08 -11.12
CA GLY A 755 -36.17 2.22 -10.87
C GLY A 755 -35.67 3.48 -11.56
N ILE A 756 -35.99 4.62 -10.96
CA ILE A 756 -35.58 5.94 -11.46
C ILE A 756 -34.40 6.50 -10.67
N TYR A 757 -33.66 7.42 -11.28
CA TYR A 757 -32.67 8.23 -10.58
C TYR A 757 -33.18 9.68 -10.56
N ARG A 758 -33.48 10.20 -9.36
CA ARG A 758 -34.11 11.51 -9.20
C ARG A 758 -33.12 12.68 -9.24
N GLU A 759 -31.82 12.41 -9.04
CA GLU A 759 -30.75 13.42 -9.05
C GLU A 759 -30.86 14.53 -7.99
N GLU A 760 -31.79 14.38 -7.04
CA GLU A 760 -32.02 15.30 -5.94
C GLU A 760 -32.71 14.61 -4.76
N THR A 761 -32.68 15.26 -3.60
CA THR A 761 -33.45 14.88 -2.41
C THR A 761 -34.96 15.01 -2.66
N THR A 762 -35.78 14.28 -1.92
CA THR A 762 -37.25 14.45 -1.90
C THR A 762 -37.69 15.00 -0.55
N GLU A 763 -38.91 15.53 -0.45
CA GLU A 763 -39.51 15.86 0.85
C GLU A 763 -39.47 14.63 1.78
N VAL A 764 -39.19 14.90 3.06
CA VAL A 764 -39.14 13.83 4.06
C VAL A 764 -40.50 13.13 4.19
N GLY A 765 -40.49 11.81 4.25
CA GLY A 765 -41.71 11.00 4.28
C GLY A 765 -42.50 10.95 2.97
N GLY A 766 -41.98 11.49 1.85
CA GLY A 766 -42.69 11.57 0.57
C GLY A 766 -43.14 10.24 -0.03
N PHE A 767 -42.54 9.12 0.39
CA PHE A 767 -42.94 7.76 -0.02
C PHE A 767 -44.08 7.17 0.80
N GLY A 768 -44.48 7.83 1.89
CA GLY A 768 -45.61 7.39 2.74
C GLY A 768 -45.38 6.05 3.43
N LEU A 769 -44.13 5.60 3.57
CA LEU A 769 -43.76 4.31 4.16
C LEU A 769 -42.87 4.53 5.37
N ALA A 770 -43.38 4.12 6.52
CA ALA A 770 -42.61 4.00 7.74
C ALA A 770 -42.20 2.54 7.97
N ASN A 771 -41.09 2.34 8.67
CA ASN A 771 -40.77 1.04 9.24
C ASN A 771 -41.65 0.70 10.45
N ALA A 772 -41.47 -0.47 11.05
CA ALA A 772 -42.34 -0.94 12.14
C ALA A 772 -42.27 -0.07 13.42
N PHE A 773 -41.26 0.79 13.56
CA PHE A 773 -41.17 1.76 14.64
C PHE A 773 -41.78 3.13 14.29
N GLY A 774 -42.14 3.39 13.03
CA GLY A 774 -42.72 4.66 12.62
C GLY A 774 -41.72 5.65 12.02
N LEU A 775 -40.53 5.19 11.62
CA LEU A 775 -39.49 6.00 11.00
C LEU A 775 -39.54 5.93 9.49
N TYR A 776 -39.31 7.07 8.84
CA TYR A 776 -39.32 7.22 7.38
C TYR A 776 -37.92 7.43 6.84
N ASP A 777 -37.70 7.21 5.54
CA ASP A 777 -36.47 7.52 4.80
C ASP A 777 -35.20 6.81 5.32
N MET A 778 -35.31 5.70 6.04
CA MET A 778 -34.15 4.98 6.60
C MET A 778 -33.27 4.31 5.53
N HIS A 779 -33.78 4.13 4.31
CA HIS A 779 -33.11 3.44 3.20
C HIS A 779 -32.82 4.36 2.00
N GLY A 780 -32.77 5.68 2.17
CA GLY A 780 -32.56 6.59 1.06
C GLY A 780 -32.64 8.06 1.41
N ASN A 781 -32.77 8.90 0.39
CA ASN A 781 -32.81 10.35 0.45
C ASN A 781 -31.44 10.96 0.80
N ILE A 782 -30.94 10.78 2.03
CA ILE A 782 -29.61 11.23 2.45
C ILE A 782 -28.93 10.21 3.37
N GLN A 783 -27.60 10.14 3.29
CA GLN A 783 -26.82 9.41 4.30
C GLN A 783 -26.79 10.24 5.59
N GLU A 784 -26.77 9.55 6.73
CA GLU A 784 -26.95 10.18 8.04
C GLU A 784 -25.73 10.00 8.94
N TRP A 785 -25.22 11.11 9.46
CA TRP A 785 -24.11 11.13 10.42
C TRP A 785 -24.48 10.44 11.73
N CYS A 786 -23.62 9.51 12.16
CA CYS A 786 -23.66 8.91 13.50
C CYS A 786 -22.57 9.49 14.40
N LEU A 787 -22.71 9.31 15.71
CA LEU A 787 -21.79 9.84 16.71
C LEU A 787 -20.40 9.14 16.70
N ASP A 788 -20.38 7.91 16.22
CA ASP A 788 -19.27 6.96 16.25
C ASP A 788 -18.06 7.40 15.42
N ASP A 789 -16.88 6.97 15.84
CA ASP A 789 -15.67 6.98 15.01
C ASP A 789 -15.73 5.82 14.02
N TRP A 790 -15.16 6.03 12.83
CA TRP A 790 -15.05 4.93 11.88
C TRP A 790 -14.09 3.84 12.37
N HIS A 791 -14.52 2.58 12.25
CA HIS A 791 -13.71 1.39 12.47
C HIS A 791 -13.89 0.46 11.26
N HIS A 792 -12.83 -0.23 10.86
CA HIS A 792 -12.84 -1.07 9.64
C HIS A 792 -13.74 -2.30 9.72
N ASN A 793 -14.16 -2.69 10.92
CA ASN A 793 -15.01 -3.84 11.22
C ASN A 793 -15.73 -3.62 12.58
N TYR A 794 -16.41 -4.65 13.11
CA TYR A 794 -17.06 -4.65 14.43
C TYR A 794 -16.31 -5.43 15.52
N GLU A 795 -15.03 -5.75 15.30
CA GLU A 795 -14.24 -6.43 16.32
C GLU A 795 -14.02 -5.48 17.51
N GLY A 796 -14.57 -5.83 18.67
CA GLY A 796 -14.52 -4.97 19.86
C GLY A 796 -15.58 -3.87 19.90
N ALA A 797 -16.60 -3.92 19.04
CA ALA A 797 -17.70 -2.95 19.07
C ALA A 797 -18.50 -3.00 20.39
N PRO A 798 -19.01 -1.85 20.89
CA PRO A 798 -19.88 -1.81 22.06
C PRO A 798 -21.17 -2.63 21.87
N THR A 799 -21.60 -3.32 22.93
CA THR A 799 -22.78 -4.21 22.91
C THR A 799 -23.99 -3.66 23.68
N ASP A 800 -23.92 -2.41 24.13
CA ASP A 800 -24.91 -1.72 24.96
C ASP A 800 -25.60 -0.53 24.26
N GLY A 801 -25.37 -0.38 22.95
CA GLY A 801 -25.91 0.70 22.15
C GLY A 801 -25.18 2.04 22.29
N SER A 802 -24.13 2.11 23.11
CA SER A 802 -23.28 3.30 23.18
C SER A 802 -22.51 3.50 21.88
N ALA A 803 -22.20 4.75 21.57
CA ALA A 803 -21.39 5.09 20.40
C ALA A 803 -19.92 4.68 20.60
N TRP A 804 -19.30 4.15 19.57
CA TRP A 804 -17.95 3.64 19.58
C TRP A 804 -16.92 4.75 19.33
N PHE A 805 -16.29 5.22 20.40
CA PHE A 805 -15.16 6.15 20.35
C PHE A 805 -14.39 6.21 21.67
N ASN A 806 -13.12 6.62 21.61
CA ASN A 806 -12.21 6.63 22.77
C ASN A 806 -11.96 8.02 23.38
N ASN A 807 -12.38 9.11 22.70
CA ASN A 807 -12.04 10.49 23.06
C ASN A 807 -13.27 11.35 23.37
N ASN A 808 -13.07 12.49 24.02
CA ASN A 808 -14.13 13.49 24.18
C ASN A 808 -14.64 14.01 22.82
N LEU A 809 -15.91 14.40 22.75
CA LEU A 809 -16.53 14.90 21.51
C LEU A 809 -15.77 16.06 20.84
N SER A 810 -15.09 16.90 21.62
CA SER A 810 -14.29 18.04 21.15
C SER A 810 -12.93 17.65 20.58
N GLU A 811 -12.50 16.40 20.76
CA GLU A 811 -11.16 15.91 20.39
C GLU A 811 -11.22 14.84 19.29
N LYS A 812 -12.41 14.58 18.73
CA LYS A 812 -12.60 13.67 17.60
C LYS A 812 -11.91 14.23 16.35
N GLN A 813 -11.25 13.36 15.60
CA GLN A 813 -10.56 13.67 14.34
C GLN A 813 -10.79 12.52 13.35
N GLY A 814 -10.45 12.73 12.07
CA GLY A 814 -10.57 11.70 11.03
C GLY A 814 -12.01 11.45 10.57
N ASP A 815 -12.33 10.19 10.31
CA ASP A 815 -13.60 9.78 9.70
C ASP A 815 -14.67 9.46 10.74
N ALA A 816 -15.92 9.79 10.40
CA ALA A 816 -17.10 9.34 11.12
C ALA A 816 -17.91 8.35 10.30
N VAL A 817 -18.80 7.65 10.99
CA VAL A 817 -19.76 6.75 10.36
C VAL A 817 -20.91 7.54 9.74
N LEU A 818 -21.21 7.20 8.48
CA LEU A 818 -22.47 7.47 7.81
C LEU A 818 -23.29 6.18 7.68
N ARG A 819 -24.59 6.31 7.92
CA ARG A 819 -25.58 5.23 7.74
C ARG A 819 -26.66 5.58 6.73
N GLY A 820 -27.36 4.54 6.28
CA GLY A 820 -28.42 4.64 5.28
C GLY A 820 -27.91 4.84 3.87
N GLY A 821 -28.85 5.13 2.97
CA GLY A 821 -28.59 5.46 1.58
C GLY A 821 -28.97 6.89 1.26
N SER A 822 -28.55 7.39 0.10
CA SER A 822 -28.92 8.71 -0.40
C SER A 822 -29.45 8.65 -1.83
N TRP A 823 -29.95 9.77 -2.32
CA TRP A 823 -30.42 9.90 -3.71
C TRP A 823 -29.36 9.52 -4.76
N VAL A 824 -28.06 9.68 -4.47
CA VAL A 824 -26.93 9.22 -5.32
C VAL A 824 -26.50 7.78 -5.06
N SER A 825 -26.94 7.18 -3.97
CA SER A 825 -26.50 5.85 -3.55
C SER A 825 -27.09 4.77 -4.46
N ARG A 826 -26.30 3.71 -4.67
CA ARG A 826 -26.78 2.47 -5.29
C ARG A 826 -27.65 1.70 -4.27
N PRO A 827 -28.54 0.80 -4.70
CA PRO A 827 -29.45 0.12 -3.77
C PRO A 827 -28.74 -0.73 -2.71
N SER A 828 -27.57 -1.31 -3.00
CA SER A 828 -26.78 -2.03 -1.99
C SER A 828 -26.24 -1.16 -0.87
N SER A 829 -26.01 0.13 -1.13
CA SER A 829 -25.64 1.10 -0.09
C SER A 829 -26.84 1.57 0.75
N CYS A 830 -28.06 1.14 0.41
CA CYS A 830 -29.28 1.50 1.14
C CYS A 830 -29.68 0.45 2.18
N ARG A 831 -28.94 -0.66 2.30
CA ARG A 831 -29.20 -1.74 3.27
C ARG A 831 -29.06 -1.24 4.70
N SER A 832 -29.80 -1.88 5.61
CA SER A 832 -29.79 -1.57 7.05
C SER A 832 -28.38 -1.65 7.64
N ALA A 833 -27.62 -2.70 7.28
CA ALA A 833 -26.27 -2.94 7.77
C ALA A 833 -25.20 -2.05 7.12
N TYR A 834 -25.48 -1.43 5.96
CA TYR A 834 -24.46 -0.73 5.20
C TYR A 834 -23.89 0.45 5.99
N ARG A 835 -22.57 0.57 5.95
CA ARG A 835 -21.80 1.60 6.65
C ARG A 835 -20.81 2.23 5.69
N ARG A 836 -20.55 3.52 5.86
CA ARG A 836 -19.54 4.25 5.09
C ARG A 836 -18.75 5.17 6.00
N ASN A 837 -17.44 5.22 5.80
CA ASN A 837 -16.60 6.26 6.39
C ASN A 837 -16.69 7.56 5.58
N PHE A 838 -16.72 8.68 6.28
CA PHE A 838 -16.58 9.98 5.62
C PHE A 838 -15.89 10.97 6.56
N VAL A 839 -15.04 11.82 5.97
CA VAL A 839 -14.24 12.80 6.72
C VAL A 839 -15.17 13.78 7.42
N ARG A 840 -15.00 13.95 8.74
CA ARG A 840 -15.87 14.75 9.61
C ARG A 840 -16.09 16.19 9.14
N ASP A 841 -15.05 16.80 8.58
CA ASP A 841 -15.03 18.20 8.15
C ASP A 841 -15.68 18.46 6.78
N ILE A 842 -15.88 17.42 5.97
CA ILE A 842 -16.34 17.60 4.59
C ILE A 842 -17.87 17.71 4.56
N GLN A 843 -18.34 18.81 3.97
CA GLN A 843 -19.72 19.01 3.58
C GLN A 843 -19.96 18.35 2.22
N TYR A 844 -20.89 17.40 2.16
CA TYR A 844 -21.21 16.69 0.92
C TYR A 844 -22.69 16.71 0.62
N ILE A 845 -23.03 16.84 -0.67
CA ILE A 845 -24.38 17.09 -1.21
C ILE A 845 -25.40 15.96 -0.97
N SER A 846 -25.05 14.94 -0.20
CA SER A 846 -25.96 13.85 0.13
C SER A 846 -25.82 13.37 1.58
N ASN A 847 -25.10 14.13 2.41
CA ASN A 847 -24.91 13.85 3.83
C ASN A 847 -25.75 14.83 4.65
N GLY A 848 -26.58 14.28 5.53
CA GLY A 848 -27.30 15.01 6.57
C GLY A 848 -27.32 14.20 7.86
N PHE A 849 -28.38 14.29 8.65
CA PHE A 849 -28.44 13.61 9.94
C PHE A 849 -29.86 13.58 10.53
N ARG A 850 -30.01 12.74 11.56
CA ARG A 850 -31.10 12.75 12.54
C ARG A 850 -30.55 13.02 13.92
N VAL A 851 -31.46 13.34 14.84
CA VAL A 851 -31.13 13.54 16.25
C VAL A 851 -31.85 12.52 17.12
N VAL A 852 -31.26 12.25 18.28
CA VAL A 852 -31.82 11.41 19.34
C VAL A 852 -31.73 12.10 20.69
N PHE A 853 -32.55 11.66 21.65
CA PHE A 853 -32.35 11.91 23.07
C PHE A 853 -32.82 10.70 23.89
N THR A 854 -32.28 10.51 25.09
CA THR A 854 -32.66 9.42 25.98
C THR A 854 -34.06 9.65 26.57
N ALA A 855 -34.95 8.67 26.48
CA ALA A 855 -36.26 8.72 27.13
C ALA A 855 -36.06 8.63 28.66
N GLN A 856 -36.63 9.57 29.42
CA GLN A 856 -36.58 9.59 30.89
C GLN A 856 -37.71 8.77 31.51
#